data_AF-A0A4R2GI76-F1
#
_entry.id   AF-A0A4R2GI76-F1
#
_cell.length_a   1.000
_cell.length_b   1.000
_cell.length_c   1.000
_cell.angle_alpha   90.00
_cell.angle_beta   90.00
_cell.angle_gamma   90.00
#
_symmetry.space_group_name_H-M   'P 1'
#
loop_
_entity.id
_entity.type
_entity.pdbx_description
1 polymer ?
#
loop_
_entity_poly.entity_id
_entity_poly.type
_entity_poly.pdbx_seq_one_letter_code
_entity_poly.pdbx_strand_id
1 'polypeptide(L)'
;MIFFLFLFVYHSDAQRRRAASNAFVDQFFLVSNYSDLNNHLEPETMTIRELLQANVRGFQIRLEVDADSAIIRMITPQKNEKPFSYFLDEISIFLNQNPGEVLTLFLDYNFPFFYLETALKAHHLYNKIFVSETDDLWPSTKMMAERGYQLVCFTLQRNQDTPPGFYHLWDYAVEPHFSTVLEPEFHGSFARGRASNPFMFFTGYNLPRDTTGIEIPFLMMNINENPFLISHLINLWKKTGKRPNFIVRNRYHYVILGVIENLNSHNTISGNITYNLHPLSDVSWEGSTQALTSGHYSFPFLAGEDVFLQPFKPGYSFTPERVNLSNVREDITQNFLASPLDLHHRLKAYFPFESSTRDASANRNHGKNHGVRFAEDPIRGSVAYLTDDTFIELPDAETLGLHNNDFTVSAWLRISPLQEERRDITILGTEEATYRQGLHLQLRNARPYFGFFANDITGNTEIRPNEWVHVVWRYTKRTGEQAIFVNGRPDGISQKHPSFMGRGTVNIGRAIQMYNYMNGYIDDLAIWDRPLGNEEIWKLYQDVVPLYQSKKTNWNLIVFLTAGILLVVYLIILLYTRKNRQKSSVKTEAQDVPVINMPTSEKFRPNSICLFGEFQVIDREGNDISLQFTPKIRQLLVLLLLYSQKPRRGISSDDINQILWYGLSRKNATNNRGVNMSKLRQVLTFLDGIRIDSQMENWMININREQLFCDYVEVQAMLRNRSMIDNPEGFVEFFSTVETGALLIDMEEEWLDEFKGHTASEIVDTLLKSAQQPFLTGNHDMIIKICDRVFIGDPYSEEALKLKINALIKQRHFNQAKYTYQWFSDNYEKSLGEPFSLAFESFVEK
;
A
#
# COMPACT_ATOMS: atom_id res chain seq x y z
N MET A 1 -25.81 -33.34 21.91
CA MET A 1 -24.68 -34.20 21.53
C MET A 1 -24.80 -34.82 20.13
N ILE A 2 -26.01 -35.19 19.66
CA ILE A 2 -26.21 -35.79 18.32
C ILE A 2 -26.34 -34.74 17.19
N PHE A 3 -26.73 -33.50 17.51
CA PHE A 3 -26.90 -32.41 16.52
C PHE A 3 -25.59 -31.76 16.03
N PHE A 4 -24.47 -31.97 16.73
CA PHE A 4 -23.16 -31.43 16.35
C PHE A 4 -22.38 -32.34 15.37
N LEU A 5 -22.76 -33.61 15.23
CA LEU A 5 -22.13 -34.55 14.32
C LEU A 5 -22.55 -34.35 12.85
N PHE A 6 -23.69 -33.69 12.60
CA PHE A 6 -24.21 -33.53 11.24
C PHE A 6 -23.60 -32.35 10.44
N LEU A 7 -22.91 -31.42 11.11
CA LEU A 7 -22.20 -30.32 10.44
C LEU A 7 -20.76 -30.67 10.04
N PHE A 8 -20.19 -31.77 10.55
CA PHE A 8 -18.76 -32.07 10.44
C PHE A 8 -18.35 -33.01 9.29
N VAL A 9 -19.30 -33.52 8.49
CA VAL A 9 -18.99 -34.48 7.40
C VAL A 9 -18.84 -33.81 6.02
N TYR A 10 -19.26 -32.56 5.85
CA TYR A 10 -19.01 -31.82 4.61
C TYR A 10 -17.85 -30.84 4.80
N HIS A 11 -16.61 -31.37 4.79
CA HIS A 11 -15.58 -30.59 4.12
C HIS A 11 -16.10 -30.34 2.72
N SER A 12 -16.27 -29.08 2.31
CA SER A 12 -16.50 -28.85 0.89
C SER A 12 -15.28 -29.43 0.16
N ASP A 13 -15.53 -30.42 -0.69
CA ASP A 13 -14.50 -31.10 -1.49
C ASP A 13 -13.65 -30.06 -2.27
N ALA A 14 -14.25 -28.89 -2.54
CA ALA A 14 -13.60 -27.70 -3.08
C ALA A 14 -12.50 -27.08 -2.18
N GLN A 15 -12.70 -26.97 -0.86
CA GLN A 15 -11.70 -26.40 0.05
C GLN A 15 -10.51 -27.34 0.29
N ARG A 16 -10.73 -28.66 0.37
CA ARG A 16 -9.62 -29.65 0.39
C ARG A 16 -8.83 -29.63 -0.91
N ARG A 17 -9.51 -29.52 -2.06
CA ARG A 17 -8.86 -29.44 -3.37
C ARG A 17 -8.05 -28.14 -3.54
N ARG A 18 -8.53 -27.00 -3.01
CA ARG A 18 -7.79 -25.71 -2.95
C ARG A 18 -6.54 -25.79 -2.08
N ALA A 19 -6.64 -26.34 -0.87
CA ALA A 19 -5.47 -26.46 0.02
C ALA A 19 -4.38 -27.38 -0.56
N ALA A 20 -4.77 -28.42 -1.29
CA ALA A 20 -3.83 -29.37 -1.92
C ALA A 20 -3.12 -28.81 -3.18
N SER A 21 -3.66 -27.78 -3.85
CA SER A 21 -3.01 -27.15 -5.00
C SER A 21 -1.99 -26.07 -4.65
N ASN A 22 -2.05 -25.54 -3.42
CA ASN A 22 -1.25 -24.39 -3.00
C ASN A 22 0.19 -24.80 -2.65
N ALA A 23 1.14 -23.90 -2.90
CA ALA A 23 2.55 -24.10 -2.53
C ALA A 23 2.68 -24.34 -1.01
N PHE A 24 3.74 -25.02 -0.57
CA PHE A 24 3.94 -25.30 0.86
C PHE A 24 4.03 -24.01 1.71
N VAL A 25 4.54 -22.92 1.15
CA VAL A 25 4.54 -21.57 1.76
C VAL A 25 3.16 -20.96 1.95
N ASP A 26 2.15 -21.46 1.24
CA ASP A 26 0.77 -21.00 1.31
C ASP A 26 -0.11 -21.89 2.19
N GLN A 27 0.48 -22.79 2.98
CA GLN A 27 -0.28 -23.70 3.85
C GLN A 27 -0.18 -23.36 5.34
N PHE A 28 -1.30 -23.60 6.05
CA PHE A 28 -1.37 -23.62 7.51
C PHE A 28 -1.13 -25.04 8.02
N PHE A 29 -0.14 -25.19 8.89
CA PHE A 29 0.21 -26.41 9.57
C PHE A 29 -0.09 -26.26 11.05
N LEU A 30 -0.97 -27.12 11.56
CA LEU A 30 -1.11 -27.33 12.99
C LEU A 30 0.07 -28.16 13.49
N VAL A 31 0.84 -27.59 14.41
CA VAL A 31 2.05 -28.21 14.96
C VAL A 31 1.83 -28.53 16.44
N SER A 32 1.98 -29.80 16.81
CA SER A 32 2.02 -30.22 18.22
C SER A 32 3.42 -30.01 18.77
N ASN A 33 3.55 -29.22 19.83
CA ASN A 33 4.77 -29.13 20.64
C ASN A 33 4.80 -30.30 21.64
N TYR A 34 4.95 -31.51 21.09
CA TYR A 34 4.82 -32.76 21.82
C TYR A 34 5.81 -32.90 22.99
N SER A 35 6.99 -32.28 22.85
CA SER A 35 8.04 -32.27 23.88
C SER A 35 8.01 -31.08 24.84
N ASP A 36 7.03 -30.18 24.72
CA ASP A 36 6.96 -28.90 25.47
C ASP A 36 8.30 -28.18 25.57
N LEU A 37 8.86 -27.83 24.42
CA LEU A 37 10.17 -27.18 24.33
C LEU A 37 10.25 -25.81 25.03
N ASN A 38 9.11 -25.24 25.40
CA ASN A 38 8.96 -23.90 25.96
C ASN A 38 8.55 -23.91 27.46
N ASN A 39 8.55 -25.08 28.14
CA ASN A 39 8.20 -25.24 29.55
C ASN A 39 6.83 -24.63 29.93
N HIS A 40 5.83 -24.81 29.07
CA HIS A 40 4.46 -24.41 29.38
C HIS A 40 3.77 -25.53 30.18
N LEU A 41 3.16 -25.17 31.31
CA LEU A 41 2.56 -26.07 32.31
C LEU A 41 1.38 -26.96 31.80
N GLU A 42 1.14 -27.06 30.49
CA GLU A 42 0.09 -27.87 29.88
C GLU A 42 0.65 -28.93 28.92
N PRO A 43 0.97 -30.13 29.40
CA PRO A 43 1.53 -31.17 28.55
C PRO A 43 0.46 -31.79 27.63
N GLU A 44 0.90 -32.26 26.47
CA GLU A 44 0.04 -32.97 25.52
C GLU A 44 -0.53 -34.24 26.15
N THR A 45 -1.84 -34.45 25.95
CA THR A 45 -2.59 -35.59 26.50
C THR A 45 -2.94 -36.63 25.44
N MET A 46 -2.94 -36.24 24.17
CA MET A 46 -3.24 -37.13 23.06
C MET A 46 -1.99 -37.91 22.61
N THR A 47 -2.20 -39.15 22.17
CA THR A 47 -1.18 -39.95 21.51
C THR A 47 -0.88 -39.40 20.10
N ILE A 48 0.27 -39.78 19.54
CA ILE A 48 0.68 -39.39 18.18
C ILE A 48 -0.39 -39.79 17.15
N ARG A 49 -0.95 -41.00 17.29
CA ARG A 49 -2.03 -41.50 16.43
C ARG A 49 -3.27 -40.63 16.50
N GLU A 50 -3.70 -40.28 17.70
CA GLU A 50 -4.88 -39.42 17.90
C GLU A 50 -4.65 -38.01 17.34
N LEU A 51 -3.44 -37.45 17.50
CA LEU A 51 -3.08 -36.16 16.92
C LEU A 51 -3.11 -36.20 15.39
N LEU A 52 -2.55 -37.25 14.78
CA LEU A 52 -2.62 -37.47 13.32
C LEU A 52 -4.07 -37.58 12.83
N GLN A 53 -4.92 -38.31 13.54
CA GLN A 53 -6.36 -38.42 13.26
C GLN A 53 -7.08 -37.07 13.42
N ALA A 54 -6.60 -36.22 14.33
CA ALA A 54 -7.10 -34.87 14.59
C ALA A 54 -6.54 -33.80 13.64
N ASN A 55 -5.99 -34.20 12.49
CA ASN A 55 -5.43 -33.33 11.46
C ASN A 55 -4.17 -32.52 11.89
N VAL A 56 -3.47 -32.97 12.93
CA VAL A 56 -2.12 -32.46 13.23
C VAL A 56 -1.16 -33.03 12.19
N ARG A 57 -0.43 -32.14 11.52
CA ARG A 57 0.54 -32.51 10.47
C ARG A 57 1.96 -32.04 10.79
N GLY A 58 2.13 -31.29 11.88
CA GLY A 58 3.44 -30.88 12.38
C GLY A 58 3.74 -31.45 13.77
N PHE A 59 4.98 -31.84 14.03
CA PHE A 59 5.44 -32.29 15.34
C PHE A 59 6.76 -31.64 15.73
N GLN A 60 6.78 -30.99 16.89
CA GLN A 60 7.99 -30.45 17.53
C GLN A 60 8.43 -31.39 18.64
N ILE A 61 9.64 -31.93 18.51
CA ILE A 61 10.13 -33.04 19.34
C ILE A 61 11.57 -32.78 19.77
N ARG A 62 11.83 -32.96 21.07
CA ARG A 62 13.17 -33.02 21.64
C ARG A 62 13.66 -34.45 21.70
N LEU A 63 14.84 -34.67 21.16
CA LEU A 63 15.50 -35.95 21.08
C LEU A 63 16.81 -35.91 21.86
N GLU A 64 17.04 -36.95 22.65
CA GLU A 64 18.31 -37.20 23.32
C GLU A 64 18.75 -38.64 23.05
N VAL A 65 20.06 -38.86 22.99
CA VAL A 65 20.62 -40.21 22.87
C VAL A 65 21.00 -40.68 24.26
N ASP A 66 20.50 -41.85 24.64
CA ASP A 66 20.96 -42.56 25.81
C ASP A 66 22.40 -43.05 25.56
N ALA A 67 23.33 -42.54 26.36
CA ALA A 67 24.76 -42.79 26.21
C ALA A 67 25.14 -44.28 26.33
N ASP A 68 24.35 -45.08 27.06
CA ASP A 68 24.65 -46.48 27.33
C ASP A 68 24.03 -47.42 26.28
N SER A 69 22.85 -47.09 25.77
CA SER A 69 22.10 -47.94 24.84
C SER A 69 22.17 -47.48 23.38
N ALA A 70 22.67 -46.27 23.11
CA ALA A 70 22.62 -45.61 21.81
C ALA A 70 21.20 -45.46 21.24
N ILE A 71 20.18 -45.60 22.09
CA ILE A 71 18.77 -45.46 21.71
C ILE A 71 18.40 -43.97 21.78
N ILE A 72 17.76 -43.48 20.72
CA ILE A 72 17.18 -42.13 20.71
C ILE A 72 15.88 -42.17 21.52
N ARG A 73 15.78 -41.28 22.51
CA ARG A 73 14.59 -41.08 23.33
C ARG A 73 13.94 -39.74 23.01
N MET A 74 12.61 -39.72 23.01
CA MET A 74 11.85 -38.48 22.99
C MET A 74 11.66 -37.99 24.41
N ILE A 75 12.01 -36.74 24.65
CA ILE A 75 11.78 -36.09 25.94
C ILE A 75 10.35 -35.54 25.93
N THR A 76 9.55 -35.94 26.91
CA THR A 76 8.19 -35.42 27.13
C THR A 76 8.14 -34.60 28.42
N PRO A 77 7.17 -33.69 28.59
CA PRO A 77 7.14 -32.77 29.73
C PRO A 77 6.86 -33.51 31.05
N GLN A 78 6.22 -34.69 30.97
CA GLN A 78 5.99 -35.57 32.11
C GLN A 78 7.26 -36.37 32.51
N LYS A 79 8.42 -36.11 31.89
CA LYS A 79 9.65 -36.93 31.98
C LYS A 79 9.42 -38.40 31.62
N ASN A 80 8.36 -38.70 30.86
CA ASN A 80 8.14 -40.02 30.31
C ASN A 80 9.00 -40.16 29.05
N GLU A 81 10.17 -40.76 29.22
CA GLU A 81 11.08 -41.08 28.13
C GLU A 81 10.52 -42.24 27.31
N LYS A 82 10.01 -41.96 26.12
CA LYS A 82 9.60 -42.99 25.15
C LYS A 82 10.69 -43.15 24.09
N PRO A 83 10.99 -44.38 23.63
CA PRO A 83 11.87 -44.59 22.48
C PRO A 83 11.33 -43.83 21.27
N PHE A 84 12.22 -43.15 20.52
CA PHE A 84 11.84 -42.42 19.31
C PHE A 84 11.28 -43.35 18.22
N SER A 85 11.66 -44.62 18.22
CA SER A 85 11.09 -45.64 17.32
C SER A 85 9.57 -45.74 17.40
N TYR A 86 8.98 -45.57 18.59
CA TYR A 86 7.51 -45.54 18.75
C TYR A 86 6.86 -44.42 17.92
N PHE A 87 7.49 -43.23 17.89
CA PHE A 87 7.01 -42.14 17.06
C PHE A 87 7.18 -42.44 15.57
N LEU A 88 8.35 -42.93 15.18
CA LEU A 88 8.62 -43.29 13.79
C LEU A 88 7.68 -44.38 13.26
N ASP A 89 7.30 -45.36 14.09
CA ASP A 89 6.32 -46.39 13.74
C ASP A 89 4.94 -45.79 13.44
N GLU A 90 4.43 -44.92 14.31
CA GLU A 90 3.13 -44.27 14.10
C GLU A 90 3.15 -43.36 12.86
N ILE A 91 4.25 -42.62 12.63
CA ILE A 91 4.43 -41.81 11.41
C ILE A 91 4.46 -42.70 10.16
N SER A 92 5.22 -43.80 10.19
CA SER A 92 5.36 -44.72 9.05
C SER A 92 4.03 -45.39 8.71
N ILE A 93 3.29 -45.87 9.72
CA ILE A 93 1.94 -46.44 9.54
C ILE A 93 1.02 -45.41 8.89
N PHE A 94 0.98 -44.18 9.40
CA PHE A 94 0.10 -43.14 8.88
C PHE A 94 0.42 -42.77 7.43
N LEU A 95 1.70 -42.55 7.10
CA LEU A 95 2.10 -42.16 5.74
C LEU A 95 1.90 -43.28 4.71
N ASN A 96 2.02 -44.55 5.12
CA ASN A 96 1.71 -45.69 4.26
C ASN A 96 0.21 -45.81 3.98
N GLN A 97 -0.64 -45.47 4.95
CA GLN A 97 -2.10 -45.44 4.78
C GLN A 97 -2.57 -44.20 4.00
N ASN A 98 -1.78 -43.12 4.02
CA ASN A 98 -2.14 -41.83 3.42
C ASN A 98 -1.03 -41.33 2.48
N PRO A 99 -0.89 -41.90 1.27
CA PRO A 99 0.22 -41.58 0.36
C PRO A 99 0.22 -40.13 -0.15
N GLY A 100 -0.92 -39.44 -0.08
CA GLY A 100 -1.05 -38.02 -0.47
C GLY A 100 -0.73 -37.01 0.63
N GLU A 101 -0.43 -37.46 1.84
CA GLU A 101 -0.15 -36.59 3.00
C GLU A 101 1.34 -36.31 3.14
N VAL A 102 1.66 -35.10 3.59
CA VAL A 102 3.01 -34.64 3.92
C VAL A 102 3.02 -34.15 5.37
N LEU A 103 4.00 -34.60 6.16
CA LEU A 103 4.18 -34.17 7.54
C LEU A 103 5.42 -33.29 7.69
N THR A 104 5.37 -32.37 8.65
CA THR A 104 6.50 -31.49 8.99
C THR A 104 7.04 -31.85 10.37
N LEU A 105 8.33 -32.15 10.47
CA LEU A 105 8.99 -32.49 11.72
C LEU A 105 9.94 -31.36 12.12
N PHE A 106 9.86 -30.93 13.38
CA PHE A 106 10.76 -29.94 13.99
C PHE A 106 11.57 -30.63 15.08
N LEU A 107 12.82 -30.96 14.76
CA LEU A 107 13.66 -31.81 15.58
C LEU A 107 14.66 -30.96 16.37
N ASP A 108 14.56 -31.02 17.70
CA ASP A 108 15.53 -30.49 18.64
C ASP A 108 16.45 -31.62 19.08
N TYR A 109 17.70 -31.64 18.58
CA TYR A 109 18.67 -32.69 18.89
C TYR A 109 20.10 -32.13 18.91
N ASN A 110 20.94 -32.69 19.77
CA ASN A 110 22.35 -32.31 19.92
C ASN A 110 23.25 -33.56 20.05
N PHE A 111 23.21 -34.41 19.03
CA PHE A 111 24.03 -35.62 18.93
C PHE A 111 24.35 -35.91 17.45
N PRO A 112 25.35 -36.78 17.14
CA PRO A 112 25.73 -37.05 15.76
C PRO A 112 24.57 -37.52 14.89
N PHE A 113 24.42 -36.94 13.70
CA PHE A 113 23.27 -37.15 12.81
C PHE A 113 23.08 -38.61 12.40
N PHE A 114 24.15 -39.41 12.32
CA PHE A 114 24.09 -40.83 11.96
C PHE A 114 23.10 -41.64 12.80
N TYR A 115 22.89 -41.29 14.08
CA TYR A 115 21.87 -41.94 14.91
C TYR A 115 20.46 -41.70 14.36
N LEU A 116 20.15 -40.45 14.00
CA LEU A 116 18.87 -40.06 13.44
C LEU A 116 18.66 -40.68 12.05
N GLU A 117 19.70 -40.68 11.21
CA GLU A 117 19.70 -41.34 9.91
C GLU A 117 19.35 -42.83 10.02
N THR A 118 20.03 -43.53 10.94
CA THR A 118 19.83 -44.96 11.18
C THR A 118 18.38 -45.25 11.61
N ALA A 119 17.86 -44.47 12.56
CA ALA A 119 16.48 -44.61 13.00
C ALA A 119 15.48 -44.37 11.86
N LEU A 120 15.62 -43.29 11.09
CA LEU A 120 14.73 -42.99 9.97
C LEU A 120 14.79 -44.05 8.86
N LYS A 121 15.97 -44.62 8.57
CA LYS A 121 16.12 -45.71 7.60
C LYS A 121 15.45 -47.00 8.07
N ALA A 122 15.59 -47.34 9.36
CA ALA A 122 14.99 -48.53 9.95
C ALA A 122 13.46 -48.55 9.83
N HIS A 123 12.82 -47.37 9.86
CA HIS A 123 11.36 -47.23 9.71
C HIS A 123 10.91 -46.82 8.29
N HIS A 124 11.80 -46.88 7.30
CA HIS A 124 11.55 -46.53 5.89
C HIS A 124 11.09 -45.08 5.64
N LEU A 125 11.52 -44.15 6.49
CA LEU A 125 11.13 -42.74 6.43
C LEU A 125 12.20 -41.85 5.78
N TYR A 126 13.48 -42.23 5.82
CA TYR A 126 14.57 -41.39 5.32
C TYR A 126 14.42 -40.99 3.85
N ASN A 127 14.04 -41.94 2.98
CA ASN A 127 13.85 -41.66 1.54
C ASN A 127 12.57 -40.89 1.23
N LYS A 128 11.71 -40.63 2.22
CA LYS A 128 10.50 -39.80 2.08
C LYS A 128 10.76 -38.34 2.43
N ILE A 129 11.99 -37.97 2.80
CA ILE A 129 12.35 -36.60 3.20
C ILE A 129 12.53 -35.73 1.96
N PHE A 130 11.87 -34.58 1.96
CA PHE A 130 11.97 -33.59 0.90
C PHE A 130 13.34 -32.91 0.92
N VAL A 131 14.08 -33.08 -0.17
CA VAL A 131 15.35 -32.38 -0.43
C VAL A 131 15.11 -31.38 -1.57
N SER A 132 15.29 -30.09 -1.29
CA SER A 132 15.15 -29.06 -2.30
C SER A 132 16.31 -29.09 -3.28
N GLU A 133 16.02 -28.94 -4.57
CA GLU A 133 17.03 -28.79 -5.63
C GLU A 133 17.58 -27.35 -5.69
N THR A 134 16.82 -26.39 -5.18
CA THR A 134 17.17 -24.95 -5.09
C THR A 134 16.55 -24.37 -3.83
N ASP A 135 17.30 -23.62 -3.01
CA ASP A 135 16.84 -23.11 -1.72
C ASP A 135 15.57 -22.21 -1.80
N ASP A 136 15.26 -21.68 -2.98
CA ASP A 136 14.22 -20.65 -3.19
C ASP A 136 12.82 -21.19 -3.56
N LEU A 137 12.64 -22.49 -3.82
CA LEU A 137 11.37 -23.03 -4.32
C LEU A 137 10.82 -24.17 -3.44
N TRP A 138 9.74 -23.87 -2.72
CA TRP A 138 8.97 -24.84 -1.94
C TRP A 138 7.73 -25.30 -2.73
N PRO A 139 7.71 -26.52 -3.28
CA PRO A 139 6.59 -27.02 -4.08
C PRO A 139 5.32 -27.23 -3.24
N SER A 140 4.18 -27.50 -3.87
CA SER A 140 2.96 -27.89 -3.15
C SER A 140 3.14 -29.25 -2.46
N THR A 141 2.44 -29.47 -1.34
CA THR A 141 2.46 -30.77 -0.64
C THR A 141 1.99 -31.92 -1.54
N LYS A 142 1.03 -31.64 -2.44
CA LYS A 142 0.60 -32.60 -3.47
C LYS A 142 1.76 -33.00 -4.38
N MET A 143 2.53 -32.04 -4.91
CA MET A 143 3.66 -32.35 -5.79
C MET A 143 4.78 -33.05 -5.02
N MET A 144 5.01 -32.71 -3.75
CA MET A 144 5.94 -33.45 -2.88
C MET A 144 5.51 -34.91 -2.76
N ALA A 145 4.25 -35.16 -2.39
CA ALA A 145 3.70 -36.50 -2.21
C ALA A 145 3.72 -37.33 -3.52
N GLU A 146 3.35 -36.73 -4.66
CA GLU A 146 3.44 -37.36 -5.99
C GLU A 146 4.87 -37.77 -6.37
N ARG A 147 5.87 -37.04 -5.89
CA ARG A 147 7.30 -37.36 -6.05
C ARG A 147 7.84 -38.32 -4.98
N GLY A 148 7.00 -38.78 -4.06
CA GLY A 148 7.37 -39.69 -2.96
C GLY A 148 7.94 -39.00 -1.73
N TYR A 149 7.99 -37.66 -1.71
CA TYR A 149 8.39 -36.88 -0.55
C TYR A 149 7.19 -36.63 0.35
N GLN A 150 7.19 -37.23 1.55
CA GLN A 150 6.11 -37.14 2.54
C GLN A 150 6.56 -36.54 3.88
N LEU A 151 7.83 -36.15 4.00
CA LEU A 151 8.39 -35.53 5.20
C LEU A 151 9.14 -34.25 4.85
N VAL A 152 8.87 -33.17 5.57
CA VAL A 152 9.70 -31.96 5.60
C VAL A 152 10.33 -31.87 6.98
N CYS A 153 11.66 -31.81 7.07
CA CYS A 153 12.37 -31.85 8.34
C CYS A 153 13.09 -30.52 8.62
N PHE A 154 12.70 -29.84 9.68
CA PHE A 154 13.39 -28.70 10.24
C PHE A 154 14.20 -29.09 11.48
N THR A 155 15.42 -28.55 11.62
CA THR A 155 16.20 -28.65 12.85
C THR A 155 16.05 -27.36 13.66
N LEU A 156 15.92 -27.49 14.98
CA LEU A 156 15.86 -26.33 15.88
C LEU A 156 17.25 -25.88 16.35
N GLN A 157 18.24 -26.77 16.26
CA GLN A 157 19.65 -26.49 16.51
C GLN A 157 20.46 -26.60 15.21
N ARG A 158 21.57 -25.86 15.14
CA ARG A 158 22.56 -26.00 14.06
C ARG A 158 23.58 -27.08 14.43
N ASN A 159 23.59 -28.17 13.68
CA ASN A 159 24.60 -29.22 13.78
C ASN A 159 25.45 -29.23 12.49
N GLN A 160 26.76 -29.46 12.63
CA GLN A 160 27.69 -29.36 11.49
C GLN A 160 27.57 -30.54 10.50
N ASP A 161 27.01 -31.65 10.95
CA ASP A 161 26.88 -32.91 10.22
C ASP A 161 25.47 -33.13 9.65
N THR A 162 24.61 -32.10 9.68
CA THR A 162 23.26 -32.16 9.11
C THR A 162 23.30 -32.25 7.58
N PRO A 163 22.71 -33.30 6.95
CA PRO A 163 22.71 -33.46 5.50
C PRO A 163 21.61 -32.62 4.82
N PRO A 164 21.63 -32.53 3.47
CA PRO A 164 20.52 -31.97 2.71
C PRO A 164 19.17 -32.64 3.06
N GLY A 165 18.10 -31.84 3.05
CA GLY A 165 16.75 -32.28 3.46
C GLY A 165 16.40 -32.01 4.93
N PHE A 166 17.37 -31.54 5.72
CA PHE A 166 17.19 -31.09 7.09
C PHE A 166 17.51 -29.60 7.20
N TYR A 167 16.46 -28.77 7.28
CA TYR A 167 16.56 -27.33 7.17
C TYR A 167 16.66 -26.69 8.55
N HIS A 168 17.70 -25.90 8.83
CA HIS A 168 17.71 -25.13 10.07
C HIS A 168 16.55 -24.11 10.06
N LEU A 169 15.64 -24.20 11.04
CA LEU A 169 14.35 -23.49 11.01
C LEU A 169 14.50 -21.99 10.72
N TRP A 170 15.41 -21.32 11.42
CA TRP A 170 15.55 -19.87 11.35
C TRP A 170 16.27 -19.37 10.08
N ASP A 171 16.66 -20.28 9.19
CA ASP A 171 17.14 -19.94 7.85
C ASP A 171 15.99 -19.81 6.86
N TYR A 172 14.79 -20.30 7.23
CA TYR A 172 13.61 -20.36 6.36
C TYR A 172 12.33 -19.81 7.01
N ALA A 173 12.30 -19.63 8.32
CA ALA A 173 11.17 -19.08 9.05
C ALA A 173 11.51 -17.79 9.81
N VAL A 174 10.49 -17.01 10.11
CA VAL A 174 10.50 -15.90 11.06
C VAL A 174 9.54 -16.15 12.20
N GLU A 175 9.87 -15.60 13.37
CA GLU A 175 8.98 -15.56 14.53
C GLU A 175 8.59 -14.11 14.79
N PRO A 176 7.29 -13.74 14.73
CA PRO A 176 6.86 -12.38 15.06
C PRO A 176 7.12 -12.08 16.54
N HIS A 177 7.28 -10.80 16.86
CA HIS A 177 7.33 -10.38 18.25
C HIS A 177 5.99 -10.68 18.93
N PHE A 178 6.04 -11.27 20.12
CA PHE A 178 4.83 -11.53 20.90
C PHE A 178 4.07 -10.24 21.16
N SER A 179 2.76 -10.26 20.92
CA SER A 179 1.88 -9.13 21.17
C SER A 179 0.49 -9.60 21.57
N THR A 180 -0.05 -8.94 22.60
CA THR A 180 -1.44 -9.08 23.06
C THR A 180 -2.33 -7.97 22.51
N VAL A 181 -1.88 -7.25 21.48
CA VAL A 181 -2.69 -6.23 20.78
C VAL A 181 -3.40 -6.88 19.59
N LEU A 182 -4.66 -6.52 19.36
CA LEU A 182 -5.47 -7.06 18.25
C LEU A 182 -4.85 -6.72 16.88
N GLU A 183 -4.33 -5.51 16.76
CA GLU A 183 -3.63 -5.00 15.59
C GLU A 183 -2.15 -4.73 15.91
N PRO A 184 -1.31 -5.77 16.01
CA PRO A 184 0.09 -5.61 16.36
C PRO A 184 0.80 -4.70 15.37
N GLU A 185 1.72 -3.88 15.81
CA GLU A 185 2.55 -3.09 14.90
C GLU A 185 3.68 -3.95 14.34
N PHE A 186 3.97 -3.79 13.05
CA PHE A 186 5.10 -4.45 12.41
C PHE A 186 6.06 -3.39 11.88
N HIS A 187 7.30 -3.43 12.36
CA HIS A 187 8.32 -2.43 12.06
C HIS A 187 9.40 -2.93 11.09
N GLY A 188 9.17 -4.08 10.44
CA GLY A 188 10.14 -4.70 9.53
C GLY A 188 11.09 -5.71 10.20
N SER A 189 11.00 -5.87 11.53
CA SER A 189 11.81 -6.83 12.27
C SER A 189 10.99 -7.95 12.89
N PHE A 190 11.63 -9.11 13.03
CA PHE A 190 11.08 -10.30 13.66
C PHE A 190 11.92 -10.65 14.90
N ALA A 191 11.33 -11.35 15.87
CA ALA A 191 12.04 -11.80 17.07
C ALA A 191 13.15 -12.80 16.72
N ARG A 192 12.93 -13.64 15.70
CA ARG A 192 13.89 -14.59 15.15
C ARG A 192 13.73 -14.71 13.64
N GLY A 193 14.79 -15.17 12.98
CA GLY A 193 14.84 -15.33 11.53
C GLY A 193 15.11 -14.02 10.79
N ARG A 194 15.29 -14.12 9.47
CA ARG A 194 15.48 -12.95 8.59
C ARG A 194 14.14 -12.58 7.96
N ALA A 195 13.84 -11.29 7.81
CA ALA A 195 12.58 -10.83 7.23
C ALA A 195 12.29 -11.41 5.83
N SER A 196 13.32 -11.73 5.05
CA SER A 196 13.21 -12.39 3.73
C SER A 196 12.73 -13.84 3.78
N ASN A 197 12.80 -14.50 4.94
CA ASN A 197 12.45 -15.89 5.08
C ASN A 197 10.95 -16.11 4.77
N PRO A 198 10.57 -17.16 4.04
CA PRO A 198 9.21 -17.34 3.54
C PRO A 198 8.19 -17.69 4.63
N PHE A 199 8.58 -18.45 5.66
CA PHE A 199 7.61 -19.01 6.61
C PHE A 199 7.42 -18.15 7.85
N MET A 200 6.20 -18.11 8.39
CA MET A 200 5.97 -17.65 9.76
C MET A 200 5.73 -18.80 10.73
N PHE A 201 6.47 -18.76 11.84
CA PHE A 201 6.41 -19.74 12.93
C PHE A 201 5.89 -19.07 14.20
N PHE A 202 4.78 -19.59 14.73
CA PHE A 202 4.07 -19.00 15.86
C PHE A 202 4.20 -19.90 17.09
N THR A 203 5.00 -19.46 18.06
CA THR A 203 5.04 -20.09 19.40
C THR A 203 4.32 -19.22 20.44
N GLY A 204 3.77 -19.84 21.48
CA GLY A 204 3.33 -19.11 22.67
C GLY A 204 2.01 -18.33 22.58
N TYR A 205 1.27 -18.43 21.47
CA TYR A 205 -0.11 -17.94 21.38
C TYR A 205 -1.07 -18.87 22.14
N ASN A 206 -0.90 -18.88 23.45
CA ASN A 206 -1.83 -19.50 24.39
C ASN A 206 -3.13 -18.68 24.44
N LEU A 207 -4.18 -19.31 24.93
CA LEU A 207 -5.50 -18.68 25.05
C LEU A 207 -5.41 -17.42 25.94
N PRO A 208 -6.27 -16.40 25.73
CA PRO A 208 -6.33 -15.25 26.60
C PRO A 208 -6.43 -15.68 28.07
N ARG A 209 -5.54 -15.14 28.90
CA ARG A 209 -5.62 -15.24 30.36
C ARG A 209 -6.40 -14.04 30.86
N ASP A 210 -7.22 -14.22 31.89
CA ASP A 210 -7.88 -13.09 32.53
C ASP A 210 -6.87 -12.18 33.26
N THR A 211 -7.35 -11.08 33.84
CA THR A 211 -6.52 -10.12 34.59
C THR A 211 -5.86 -10.70 35.84
N THR A 212 -6.23 -11.92 36.24
CA THR A 212 -5.64 -12.65 37.37
C THR A 212 -4.57 -13.66 36.92
N GLY A 213 -4.33 -13.79 35.62
CA GLY A 213 -3.37 -14.72 35.05
C GLY A 213 -3.89 -16.15 34.92
N ILE A 214 -5.19 -16.37 35.16
CA ILE A 214 -5.85 -17.66 35.00
C ILE A 214 -6.30 -17.81 33.54
N GLU A 215 -5.99 -18.95 32.93
CA GLU A 215 -6.51 -19.28 31.61
C GLU A 215 -8.02 -19.45 31.68
N ILE A 216 -8.75 -18.70 30.86
CA ILE A 216 -10.21 -18.74 30.86
C ILE A 216 -10.64 -20.10 30.25
N PRO A 217 -11.34 -20.98 31.00
CA PRO A 217 -11.64 -22.34 30.53
C PRO A 217 -12.54 -22.34 29.30
N PHE A 218 -12.11 -23.05 28.25
CA PHE A 218 -12.76 -23.06 26.94
C PHE A 218 -14.20 -23.62 26.94
N LEU A 219 -14.60 -24.39 27.95
CA LEU A 219 -15.96 -24.94 28.09
C LEU A 219 -17.04 -23.87 28.32
N MET A 220 -16.66 -22.64 28.63
CA MET A 220 -17.56 -21.49 28.76
C MET A 220 -17.48 -20.50 27.60
N MET A 221 -16.63 -20.73 26.59
CA MET A 221 -16.49 -19.84 25.43
C MET A 221 -17.06 -20.48 24.16
N ASN A 222 -17.97 -19.74 23.52
CA ASN A 222 -18.39 -20.02 22.16
C ASN A 222 -17.17 -19.85 21.23
N ILE A 223 -17.01 -20.67 20.19
CA ILE A 223 -15.88 -20.56 19.24
C ILE A 223 -15.89 -19.19 18.51
N ASN A 224 -17.06 -18.54 18.50
CA ASN A 224 -17.25 -17.15 18.06
C ASN A 224 -16.73 -16.08 19.06
N GLU A 225 -16.24 -16.46 20.24
CA GLU A 225 -15.79 -15.56 21.32
C GLU A 225 -14.25 -15.51 21.49
N ASN A 226 -13.47 -16.09 20.55
CA ASN A 226 -12.05 -15.70 20.41
C ASN A 226 -11.78 -14.96 19.08
N PRO A 227 -12.45 -13.83 18.82
CA PRO A 227 -12.10 -12.94 17.71
C PRO A 227 -10.66 -12.42 17.85
N PHE A 228 -10.08 -12.48 19.05
CA PHE A 228 -8.75 -11.96 19.32
C PHE A 228 -7.64 -12.73 18.58
N LEU A 229 -7.55 -14.06 18.70
CA LEU A 229 -6.48 -14.83 18.03
C LEU A 229 -6.62 -14.82 16.51
N ILE A 230 -7.85 -15.00 15.99
CA ILE A 230 -8.12 -14.98 14.55
C ILE A 230 -7.76 -13.61 13.97
N SER A 231 -8.29 -12.52 14.54
CA SER A 231 -8.01 -11.17 14.06
C SER A 231 -6.54 -10.83 14.23
N HIS A 232 -5.90 -11.24 15.32
CA HIS A 232 -4.46 -11.04 15.52
C HIS A 232 -3.62 -11.69 14.40
N LEU A 233 -3.89 -12.96 14.07
CA LEU A 233 -3.18 -13.67 13.00
C LEU A 233 -3.47 -13.06 11.61
N ILE A 234 -4.72 -12.67 11.34
CA ILE A 234 -5.09 -11.99 10.09
C ILE A 234 -4.41 -10.63 9.99
N ASN A 235 -4.37 -9.86 11.07
CA ASN A 235 -3.74 -8.54 11.10
C ASN A 235 -2.22 -8.64 10.95
N LEU A 236 -1.58 -9.63 11.58
CA LEU A 236 -0.16 -9.93 11.33
C LEU A 236 0.06 -10.32 9.87
N TRP A 237 -0.79 -11.18 9.31
CA TRP A 237 -0.71 -11.57 7.91
C TRP A 237 -0.80 -10.33 7.00
N LYS A 238 -1.78 -9.46 7.21
CA LYS A 238 -1.94 -8.20 6.48
C LYS A 238 -0.70 -7.30 6.61
N LYS A 239 -0.16 -7.08 7.81
CA LYS A 239 0.95 -6.13 8.04
C LYS A 239 2.33 -6.65 7.62
N THR A 240 2.58 -7.95 7.75
CA THR A 240 3.86 -8.59 7.36
C THR A 240 3.87 -9.04 5.91
N GLY A 241 2.69 -9.17 5.30
CA GLY A 241 2.49 -9.82 4.00
C GLY A 241 3.05 -11.23 3.95
N LYS A 242 3.08 -11.95 5.08
CA LYS A 242 3.45 -13.36 5.13
C LYS A 242 2.26 -14.15 5.65
N ARG A 243 2.01 -15.32 5.08
CA ARG A 243 0.95 -16.20 5.56
C ARG A 243 1.39 -16.88 6.86
N PRO A 244 0.52 -17.03 7.86
CA PRO A 244 0.84 -17.88 8.99
C PRO A 244 1.05 -19.32 8.53
N ASN A 245 2.19 -19.93 8.82
CA ASN A 245 2.47 -21.30 8.40
C ASN A 245 2.37 -22.27 9.55
N PHE A 246 3.22 -22.12 10.56
CA PHE A 246 3.35 -23.12 11.62
C PHE A 246 2.71 -22.58 12.89
N ILE A 247 1.49 -23.06 13.20
CA ILE A 247 0.74 -22.69 14.40
C ILE A 247 1.03 -23.75 15.46
N VAL A 248 1.90 -23.41 16.41
CA VAL A 248 2.41 -24.36 17.41
C VAL A 248 1.54 -24.35 18.67
N ARG A 249 1.14 -25.53 19.12
CA ARG A 249 0.32 -25.75 20.33
C ARG A 249 0.95 -26.80 21.24
N ASN A 250 1.05 -26.52 22.53
CA ASN A 250 1.53 -27.51 23.52
C ASN A 250 0.49 -28.59 23.77
N ARG A 251 -0.78 -28.20 23.79
CA ARG A 251 -1.93 -29.08 23.95
C ARG A 251 -2.94 -28.87 22.84
N TYR A 252 -3.30 -29.96 22.17
CA TYR A 252 -4.36 -29.94 21.18
C TYR A 252 -5.72 -29.58 21.80
N HIS A 253 -6.45 -28.71 21.12
CA HIS A 253 -7.84 -28.42 21.41
C HIS A 253 -8.61 -28.32 20.10
N TYR A 254 -9.74 -29.01 19.97
CA TYR A 254 -10.48 -29.14 18.71
C TYR A 254 -10.86 -27.80 18.05
N VAL A 255 -10.98 -26.74 18.85
CA VAL A 255 -11.35 -25.39 18.40
C VAL A 255 -10.30 -24.77 17.47
N ILE A 256 -9.05 -25.21 17.53
CA ILE A 256 -8.02 -24.75 16.60
C ILE A 256 -8.39 -25.06 15.14
N LEU A 257 -9.22 -26.08 14.89
CA LEU A 257 -9.73 -26.39 13.56
C LEU A 257 -10.61 -25.25 13.01
N GLY A 258 -11.43 -24.61 13.85
CA GLY A 258 -12.25 -23.46 13.45
C GLY A 258 -11.41 -22.22 13.14
N VAL A 259 -10.29 -22.03 13.86
CA VAL A 259 -9.30 -20.98 13.55
C VAL A 259 -8.67 -21.23 12.18
N ILE A 260 -8.21 -22.45 11.92
CA ILE A 260 -7.60 -22.83 10.63
C ILE A 260 -8.62 -22.74 9.49
N GLU A 261 -9.87 -23.14 9.71
CA GLU A 261 -10.95 -23.02 8.73
C GLU A 261 -11.25 -21.55 8.40
N ASN A 262 -11.28 -20.67 9.40
CA ASN A 262 -11.46 -19.23 9.19
C ASN A 262 -10.30 -18.62 8.40
N LEU A 263 -9.06 -18.96 8.77
CA LEU A 263 -7.87 -18.51 8.04
C LEU A 263 -7.88 -19.00 6.58
N ASN A 264 -8.36 -20.23 6.34
CA ASN A 264 -8.52 -20.78 4.99
C ASN A 264 -9.74 -20.24 4.22
N SER A 265 -10.66 -19.54 4.88
CA SER A 265 -11.83 -18.93 4.22
C SER A 265 -11.47 -17.65 3.46
N HIS A 266 -10.30 -17.07 3.74
CA HIS A 266 -9.76 -15.94 3.02
C HIS A 266 -9.07 -16.40 1.74
N ASN A 267 -9.38 -15.73 0.63
CA ASN A 267 -8.57 -15.82 -0.57
C ASN A 267 -7.28 -15.01 -0.37
N THR A 268 -6.31 -15.27 -1.22
CA THR A 268 -4.96 -14.72 -1.08
C THR A 268 -4.46 -14.14 -2.38
N ILE A 269 -3.81 -12.98 -2.29
CA ILE A 269 -3.00 -12.44 -3.37
C ILE A 269 -1.55 -12.59 -2.96
N SER A 270 -0.81 -13.40 -3.70
CA SER A 270 0.57 -13.75 -3.35
C SER A 270 1.48 -13.72 -4.57
N GLY A 271 2.78 -13.68 -4.30
CA GLY A 271 3.80 -13.82 -5.33
C GLY A 271 5.13 -13.26 -4.88
N ASN A 272 6.03 -13.07 -5.83
CA ASN A 272 7.41 -12.71 -5.55
C ASN A 272 7.69 -11.27 -5.99
N ILE A 273 8.40 -10.53 -5.14
CA ILE A 273 9.02 -9.26 -5.51
C ILE A 273 10.51 -9.52 -5.71
N THR A 274 11.00 -9.28 -6.93
CA THR A 274 12.39 -9.63 -7.28
C THR A 274 13.13 -8.47 -7.90
N TYR A 275 14.45 -8.44 -7.69
CA TYR A 275 15.41 -7.59 -8.38
C TYR A 275 16.58 -8.48 -8.81
N ASN A 276 16.95 -8.46 -10.09
CA ASN A 276 17.99 -9.32 -10.66
C ASN A 276 17.80 -10.81 -10.28
N LEU A 277 16.56 -11.30 -10.34
CA LEU A 277 16.17 -12.67 -9.98
C LEU A 277 16.34 -13.04 -8.49
N HIS A 278 16.72 -12.10 -7.63
CA HIS A 278 16.81 -12.30 -6.19
C HIS A 278 15.61 -11.68 -5.46
N PRO A 279 15.15 -12.28 -4.35
CA PRO A 279 14.10 -11.70 -3.51
C PRO A 279 14.46 -10.30 -2.99
N LEU A 280 13.57 -9.34 -3.19
CA LEU A 280 13.76 -7.97 -2.70
C LEU A 280 13.19 -7.81 -1.29
N SER A 281 14.00 -7.33 -0.35
CA SER A 281 13.59 -7.08 1.04
C SER A 281 13.04 -5.67 1.25
N ASP A 282 12.40 -5.40 2.39
CA ASP A 282 11.87 -4.10 2.83
C ASP A 282 11.07 -3.34 1.76
N VAL A 283 10.07 -4.02 1.19
CA VAL A 283 9.12 -3.43 0.24
C VAL A 283 7.85 -3.09 0.97
N SER A 284 7.51 -1.81 0.97
CA SER A 284 6.27 -1.28 1.55
C SER A 284 5.16 -1.24 0.51
N TRP A 285 3.91 -1.25 0.96
CA TRP A 285 2.76 -1.31 0.06
C TRP A 285 1.81 -0.14 0.27
N GLU A 286 1.20 0.32 -0.80
CA GLU A 286 0.06 1.22 -0.82
C GLU A 286 -1.21 0.48 -1.26
N GLY A 287 -2.34 0.87 -0.69
CA GLY A 287 -3.63 0.21 -0.86
C GLY A 287 -4.06 -0.60 0.35
N SER A 288 -4.53 -1.82 0.12
CA SER A 288 -5.38 -2.56 1.08
C SER A 288 -4.67 -3.04 2.37
N THR A 289 -3.34 -2.99 2.44
CA THR A 289 -2.60 -3.62 3.56
C THR A 289 -1.59 -2.72 4.28
N GLN A 290 -1.15 -1.61 3.67
CA GLN A 290 -0.06 -0.75 4.19
C GLN A 290 1.14 -1.54 4.78
N ALA A 291 1.44 -2.69 4.17
CA ALA A 291 2.34 -3.69 4.74
C ALA A 291 3.81 -3.37 4.49
N LEU A 292 4.69 -4.05 5.22
CA LEU A 292 6.12 -4.13 4.91
C LEU A 292 6.49 -5.60 4.71
N THR A 293 7.04 -5.92 3.55
CA THR A 293 7.28 -7.31 3.09
C THR A 293 8.72 -7.51 2.67
N SER A 294 9.15 -8.76 2.61
CA SER A 294 10.47 -9.12 2.08
C SER A 294 10.40 -10.45 1.35
N GLY A 295 10.78 -10.42 0.07
CA GLY A 295 10.79 -11.57 -0.84
C GLY A 295 9.39 -11.97 -1.30
N HIS A 296 8.98 -13.19 -0.93
CA HIS A 296 7.62 -13.67 -1.17
C HIS A 296 6.63 -12.91 -0.28
N TYR A 297 5.54 -12.45 -0.88
CA TYR A 297 4.44 -11.80 -0.18
C TYR A 297 3.14 -12.58 -0.38
N SER A 298 2.23 -12.45 0.58
CA SER A 298 0.89 -13.03 0.59
C SER A 298 -0.01 -12.15 1.45
N PHE A 299 -1.11 -11.67 0.88
CA PHE A 299 -2.12 -10.86 1.59
C PHE A 299 -3.48 -11.54 1.56
N PRO A 300 -4.20 -11.61 2.70
CA PRO A 300 -5.55 -12.16 2.74
C PRO A 300 -6.59 -11.12 2.32
N PHE A 301 -7.62 -11.57 1.60
CA PHE A 301 -8.81 -10.79 1.26
C PHE A 301 -10.07 -11.69 1.24
N LEU A 302 -11.25 -11.10 1.39
CA LEU A 302 -12.53 -11.81 1.33
C LEU A 302 -13.06 -11.86 -0.11
N ALA A 303 -13.79 -12.92 -0.44
CA ALA A 303 -14.41 -13.05 -1.75
C ALA A 303 -15.38 -11.88 -2.02
N GLY A 304 -15.15 -11.18 -3.14
CA GLY A 304 -15.90 -9.99 -3.54
C GLY A 304 -15.25 -8.66 -3.11
N GLU A 305 -14.15 -8.68 -2.37
CA GLU A 305 -13.41 -7.46 -2.05
C GLU A 305 -12.63 -6.92 -3.27
N ASP A 306 -12.50 -5.59 -3.30
CA ASP A 306 -11.62 -4.88 -4.20
C ASP A 306 -10.22 -4.79 -3.56
N VAL A 307 -9.22 -5.27 -4.28
CA VAL A 307 -7.83 -5.36 -3.84
C VAL A 307 -6.99 -4.39 -4.65
N PHE A 308 -6.28 -3.51 -3.95
CA PHE A 308 -5.32 -2.58 -4.53
C PHE A 308 -3.94 -2.82 -3.91
N LEU A 309 -2.95 -3.06 -4.76
CA LEU A 309 -1.55 -3.24 -4.39
C LEU A 309 -0.64 -2.33 -5.22
N GLN A 310 0.16 -1.53 -4.54
CA GLN A 310 1.26 -0.78 -5.16
C GLN A 310 2.53 -0.91 -4.30
N PRO A 311 3.54 -1.66 -4.75
CA PRO A 311 4.80 -1.79 -4.02
C PRO A 311 5.64 -0.53 -4.11
N PHE A 312 6.42 -0.28 -3.06
CA PHE A 312 7.31 0.86 -2.95
C PHE A 312 8.56 0.52 -2.16
N LYS A 313 9.70 0.92 -2.70
CA LYS A 313 11.01 0.88 -2.04
C LYS A 313 11.86 2.05 -2.55
N PRO A 314 12.51 2.83 -1.67
CA PRO A 314 13.42 3.89 -2.09
C PRO A 314 14.46 3.41 -3.11
N GLY A 315 14.58 4.14 -4.22
CA GLY A 315 15.50 3.86 -5.31
C GLY A 315 15.07 2.80 -6.33
N TYR A 316 13.84 2.29 -6.24
CA TYR A 316 13.29 1.31 -7.19
C TYR A 316 11.95 1.77 -7.77
N SER A 317 11.72 1.46 -9.04
CA SER A 317 10.39 1.37 -9.66
C SER A 317 9.98 -0.10 -9.79
N PHE A 318 8.68 -0.35 -9.96
CA PHE A 318 8.14 -1.71 -10.05
C PHE A 318 7.35 -1.90 -11.33
N THR A 319 7.39 -3.11 -11.89
CA THR A 319 6.58 -3.54 -13.01
C THR A 319 5.76 -4.78 -12.62
N PRO A 320 4.41 -4.72 -12.66
CA PRO A 320 3.60 -3.51 -12.87
C PRO A 320 3.80 -2.49 -11.72
N GLU A 321 3.52 -1.21 -11.96
CA GLU A 321 3.64 -0.19 -10.91
C GLU A 321 2.54 -0.33 -9.86
N ARG A 322 1.32 -0.67 -10.30
CA ARG A 322 0.16 -0.93 -9.45
C ARG A 322 -0.70 -2.04 -10.02
N VAL A 323 -1.47 -2.67 -9.14
CA VAL A 323 -2.46 -3.70 -9.48
C VAL A 323 -3.76 -3.35 -8.76
N ASN A 324 -4.83 -3.18 -9.53
CA ASN A 324 -6.18 -2.95 -9.05
C ASN A 324 -7.04 -4.15 -9.51
N LEU A 325 -7.68 -4.83 -8.57
CA LEU A 325 -8.48 -6.01 -8.84
C LEU A 325 -9.83 -5.85 -8.15
N SER A 326 -10.91 -5.82 -8.92
CA SER A 326 -12.26 -5.64 -8.36
C SER A 326 -13.02 -6.95 -8.28
N ASN A 327 -13.84 -7.11 -7.23
CA ASN A 327 -14.70 -8.28 -6.99
C ASN A 327 -13.96 -9.63 -7.12
N VAL A 328 -12.79 -9.74 -6.48
CA VAL A 328 -11.97 -10.95 -6.59
C VAL A 328 -12.58 -12.10 -5.79
N ARG A 329 -12.73 -13.29 -6.39
CA ARG A 329 -13.36 -14.45 -5.75
C ARG A 329 -12.44 -15.67 -5.60
N GLU A 330 -11.24 -15.62 -6.15
CA GLU A 330 -10.26 -16.72 -6.14
C GLU A 330 -8.87 -16.24 -5.75
N ASP A 331 -7.99 -17.16 -5.35
CA ASP A 331 -6.59 -16.86 -5.09
C ASP A 331 -5.91 -16.28 -6.35
N ILE A 332 -5.08 -15.25 -6.17
CA ILE A 332 -4.38 -14.56 -7.25
C ILE A 332 -2.88 -14.68 -7.05
N THR A 333 -2.17 -15.05 -8.12
CA THR A 333 -0.72 -14.94 -8.18
C THR A 333 -0.33 -13.68 -8.95
N GLN A 334 0.40 -12.77 -8.29
CA GLN A 334 0.92 -11.55 -8.89
C GLN A 334 2.40 -11.39 -8.53
N ASN A 335 3.26 -11.19 -9.53
CA ASN A 335 4.69 -10.94 -9.31
C ASN A 335 5.02 -9.48 -9.61
N PHE A 336 6.04 -8.96 -8.94
CA PHE A 336 6.56 -7.62 -9.20
C PHE A 336 8.06 -7.67 -9.49
N LEU A 337 8.46 -7.03 -10.58
CA LEU A 337 9.87 -6.86 -10.93
C LEU A 337 10.31 -5.45 -10.56
N ALA A 338 11.30 -5.34 -9.68
CA ALA A 338 11.90 -4.07 -9.30
C ALA A 338 13.03 -3.70 -10.26
N SER A 339 13.08 -2.42 -10.64
CA SER A 339 14.14 -1.83 -11.46
C SER A 339 14.73 -0.60 -10.76
N PRO A 340 16.06 -0.43 -10.72
CA PRO A 340 16.67 0.71 -10.05
C PRO A 340 16.33 2.01 -10.80
N LEU A 341 16.10 3.08 -10.04
CA LEU A 341 15.87 4.42 -10.59
C LEU A 341 17.19 5.09 -10.96
N ASP A 342 17.11 6.01 -11.93
CA ASP A 342 18.22 6.89 -12.30
C ASP A 342 18.37 8.05 -11.31
N LEU A 343 19.62 8.45 -10.99
CA LEU A 343 19.88 9.53 -10.04
C LEU A 343 19.32 10.89 -10.49
N HIS A 344 19.14 11.15 -11.79
CA HIS A 344 18.49 12.37 -12.27
C HIS A 344 16.96 12.32 -12.17
N HIS A 345 16.37 11.12 -12.02
CA HIS A 345 14.93 10.99 -11.85
C HIS A 345 14.50 11.77 -10.62
N ARG A 346 13.56 12.72 -10.80
CA ARG A 346 12.99 13.51 -9.70
C ARG A 346 14.02 14.35 -8.92
N LEU A 347 15.12 14.73 -9.58
CA LEU A 347 16.05 15.75 -9.08
C LEU A 347 15.43 17.15 -9.23
N LYS A 348 15.36 17.92 -8.13
CA LYS A 348 14.76 19.26 -8.09
C LYS A 348 15.77 20.39 -8.16
N ALA A 349 16.92 20.22 -7.53
CA ALA A 349 18.00 21.19 -7.57
C ALA A 349 19.35 20.50 -7.38
N TYR A 350 20.38 21.01 -8.03
CA TYR A 350 21.76 20.57 -7.88
C TYR A 350 22.71 21.76 -7.99
N PHE A 351 23.48 22.00 -6.94
CA PHE A 351 24.42 23.11 -6.81
C PHE A 351 25.85 22.55 -6.72
N PRO A 352 26.59 22.51 -7.85
CA PRO A 352 27.99 22.09 -7.86
C PRO A 352 28.95 23.20 -7.39
N PHE A 353 28.44 24.40 -7.09
CA PHE A 353 29.21 25.57 -6.62
C PHE A 353 30.45 25.98 -7.45
N GLU A 354 30.42 25.69 -8.76
CA GLU A 354 31.36 26.15 -9.78
C GLU A 354 31.34 27.69 -9.96
N SER A 355 31.89 28.40 -8.98
CA SER A 355 31.94 29.86 -8.85
C SER A 355 30.58 30.56 -8.91
N SER A 356 29.49 29.84 -8.63
CA SER A 356 28.13 30.40 -8.68
C SER A 356 27.13 29.62 -7.83
N THR A 357 26.00 30.25 -7.51
CA THR A 357 24.84 29.63 -6.84
C THR A 357 23.81 29.10 -7.83
N ARG A 358 24.23 28.76 -9.06
CA ARG A 358 23.32 28.30 -10.12
C ARG A 358 22.96 26.84 -9.92
N ASP A 359 21.66 26.57 -9.84
CA ASP A 359 21.13 25.22 -10.03
C ASP A 359 21.45 24.70 -11.44
N ALA A 360 22.22 23.62 -11.50
CA ALA A 360 22.62 22.90 -12.70
C ALA A 360 21.64 21.79 -13.12
N SER A 361 20.57 21.57 -12.33
CA SER A 361 19.47 20.69 -12.71
C SER A 361 18.65 21.27 -13.86
N ALA A 362 17.74 20.46 -14.41
CA ALA A 362 16.82 20.90 -15.46
C ALA A 362 15.84 22.00 -14.99
N ASN A 363 15.60 22.12 -13.67
CA ASN A 363 14.57 23.02 -13.11
C ASN A 363 15.05 24.46 -12.95
N ARG A 364 16.36 24.70 -12.89
CA ARG A 364 16.97 26.05 -12.79
C ARG A 364 16.48 26.86 -11.58
N ASN A 365 16.30 26.18 -10.45
CA ASN A 365 15.99 26.76 -9.14
C ASN A 365 17.22 27.48 -8.56
N HIS A 366 17.72 28.50 -9.26
CA HIS A 366 18.96 29.21 -8.90
C HIS A 366 18.85 29.85 -7.52
N GLY A 367 19.91 29.69 -6.72
CA GLY A 367 20.00 30.30 -5.40
C GLY A 367 20.44 31.76 -5.50
N LYS A 368 19.89 32.60 -4.62
CA LYS A 368 20.30 33.99 -4.46
C LYS A 368 21.38 34.06 -3.37
N ASN A 369 22.55 34.57 -3.75
CA ASN A 369 23.72 34.63 -2.88
C ASN A 369 23.64 35.82 -1.91
N HIS A 370 23.71 35.55 -0.60
CA HIS A 370 23.83 36.54 0.46
C HIS A 370 25.20 36.45 1.13
N GLY A 371 26.24 36.90 0.42
CA GLY A 371 27.60 37.05 0.97
C GLY A 371 28.50 35.81 0.93
N VAL A 372 28.01 34.68 0.43
CA VAL A 372 28.78 33.44 0.25
C VAL A 372 29.88 33.65 -0.80
N ARG A 373 31.08 33.16 -0.49
CA ARG A 373 32.25 33.24 -1.36
C ARG A 373 32.51 31.88 -2.00
N PHE A 374 33.30 31.86 -3.06
CA PHE A 374 33.75 30.64 -3.71
C PHE A 374 35.26 30.53 -3.57
N ALA A 375 35.75 29.32 -3.27
CA ALA A 375 37.17 29.04 -3.06
C ALA A 375 37.56 27.77 -3.83
N GLU A 376 38.79 27.74 -4.34
CA GLU A 376 39.34 26.55 -4.97
C GLU A 376 39.83 25.57 -3.90
N ASP A 377 39.31 24.34 -3.94
CA ASP A 377 39.70 23.22 -3.11
C ASP A 377 40.49 22.19 -3.94
N PRO A 378 41.63 21.67 -3.45
CA PRO A 378 42.46 20.73 -4.21
C PRO A 378 41.79 19.41 -4.56
N ILE A 379 40.77 19.01 -3.80
CA ILE A 379 40.06 17.73 -3.98
C ILE A 379 38.78 17.96 -4.78
N ARG A 380 38.04 19.02 -4.45
CA ARG A 380 36.68 19.23 -4.93
C ARG A 380 36.52 20.36 -5.96
N GLY A 381 37.59 21.07 -6.31
CA GLY A 381 37.51 22.20 -7.24
C GLY A 381 36.87 23.42 -6.61
N SER A 382 36.07 24.18 -7.36
CA SER A 382 35.43 25.38 -6.82
C SER A 382 34.29 25.02 -5.87
N VAL A 383 34.42 25.37 -4.59
CA VAL A 383 33.44 25.10 -3.54
C VAL A 383 32.87 26.39 -2.93
N ALA A 384 31.69 26.32 -2.34
CA ALA A 384 31.10 27.44 -1.61
C ALA A 384 31.65 27.52 -0.17
N TYR A 385 32.08 28.71 0.24
CA TYR A 385 32.58 29.03 1.58
C TYR A 385 31.61 29.96 2.30
N LEU A 386 31.06 29.46 3.41
CA LEU A 386 30.08 30.16 4.25
C LEU A 386 30.73 30.57 5.57
N THR A 387 30.42 31.79 6.01
CA THR A 387 30.77 32.36 7.32
C THR A 387 29.53 32.77 8.08
N ASP A 388 29.74 33.13 9.36
CA ASP A 388 28.74 33.69 10.25
C ASP A 388 28.12 34.95 9.62
N ASP A 389 26.83 34.88 9.23
CA ASP A 389 26.02 35.89 8.50
C ASP A 389 25.76 35.61 7.00
N THR A 390 26.44 34.65 6.39
CA THR A 390 26.26 34.34 4.97
C THR A 390 25.31 33.18 4.75
N PHE A 391 24.54 33.23 3.66
CA PHE A 391 23.64 32.14 3.27
C PHE A 391 23.29 32.21 1.78
N ILE A 392 22.65 31.16 1.29
CA ILE A 392 22.05 31.13 -0.04
C ILE A 392 20.55 30.93 0.13
N GLU A 393 19.77 31.87 -0.37
CA GLU A 393 18.31 31.80 -0.40
C GLU A 393 17.89 30.98 -1.62
N LEU A 394 17.18 29.88 -1.41
CA LEU A 394 16.60 29.03 -2.46
C LEU A 394 15.10 29.34 -2.61
N PRO A 395 14.41 28.79 -3.63
CA PRO A 395 12.96 28.81 -3.67
C PRO A 395 12.31 28.19 -2.42
N ASP A 396 11.00 28.40 -2.30
CA ASP A 396 10.22 27.82 -1.21
C ASP A 396 10.22 26.28 -1.21
N ALA A 397 9.90 25.73 -0.04
CA ALA A 397 9.89 24.28 0.18
C ALA A 397 8.92 23.53 -0.73
N GLU A 398 7.85 24.16 -1.21
CA GLU A 398 6.89 23.55 -2.13
C GLU A 398 7.49 23.43 -3.54
N THR A 399 8.14 24.49 -4.02
CA THR A 399 8.87 24.53 -5.30
C THR A 399 10.00 23.51 -5.35
N LEU A 400 10.70 23.32 -4.23
CA LEU A 400 11.76 22.32 -4.09
C LEU A 400 11.24 20.89 -3.81
N GLY A 401 9.92 20.69 -3.74
CA GLY A 401 9.29 19.39 -3.55
C GLY A 401 9.48 18.77 -2.17
N LEU A 402 9.75 19.59 -1.14
CA LEU A 402 9.94 19.16 0.25
C LEU A 402 8.60 19.13 1.02
N HIS A 403 7.66 20.02 0.68
CA HIS A 403 6.37 20.15 1.36
C HIS A 403 5.49 18.91 1.17
N ASN A 404 5.06 18.30 2.27
CA ASN A 404 4.15 17.15 2.34
C ASN A 404 4.51 16.02 1.37
N ASN A 405 5.80 15.79 1.15
CA ASN A 405 6.31 14.88 0.13
C ASN A 405 7.51 14.08 0.65
N ASP A 406 7.86 12.99 -0.04
CA ASP A 406 9.16 12.35 0.11
C ASP A 406 10.26 13.28 -0.38
N PHE A 407 11.43 13.26 0.25
CA PHE A 407 12.58 13.99 -0.28
C PHE A 407 13.92 13.42 0.18
N THR A 408 14.96 13.76 -0.55
CA THR A 408 16.35 13.51 -0.16
C THR A 408 17.17 14.78 -0.37
N VAL A 409 18.04 15.11 0.58
CA VAL A 409 19.03 16.17 0.45
C VAL A 409 20.41 15.57 0.68
N SER A 410 21.34 15.80 -0.25
CA SER A 410 22.72 15.35 -0.18
C SER A 410 23.64 16.55 -0.23
N ALA A 411 24.75 16.54 0.51
CA ALA A 411 25.81 17.52 0.38
C ALA A 411 27.17 16.95 0.83
N TRP A 412 28.24 17.44 0.21
CA TRP A 412 29.58 17.33 0.76
C TRP A 412 29.87 18.52 1.66
N LEU A 413 30.41 18.26 2.86
CA LEU A 413 30.64 19.25 3.89
C LEU A 413 32.08 19.19 4.37
N ARG A 414 32.69 20.34 4.60
CA ARG A 414 33.93 20.48 5.36
C ARG A 414 33.81 21.62 6.35
N ILE A 415 33.61 21.28 7.62
CA ILE A 415 33.19 22.22 8.66
C ILE A 415 34.42 22.81 9.35
N SER A 416 34.42 24.13 9.60
CA SER A 416 35.45 24.79 10.40
C SER A 416 35.37 24.36 11.87
N PRO A 417 36.47 24.41 12.66
CA PRO A 417 36.40 24.13 14.09
C PRO A 417 35.32 24.95 14.80
N LEU A 418 34.46 24.26 15.54
CA LEU A 418 33.41 24.86 16.35
C LEU A 418 34.03 25.76 17.42
N GLN A 419 33.51 26.98 17.57
CA GLN A 419 33.77 27.80 18.76
C GLN A 419 33.01 27.17 19.94
N GLU A 420 33.61 27.12 21.14
CA GLU A 420 33.16 26.34 22.31
C GLU A 420 31.69 26.56 22.74
N GLU A 421 31.06 27.66 22.30
CA GLU A 421 29.70 28.05 22.68
C GLU A 421 28.60 27.64 21.68
N ARG A 422 28.94 27.11 20.49
CA ARG A 422 27.94 26.80 19.44
C ARG A 422 27.54 25.34 19.41
N ARG A 423 26.28 25.09 19.81
CA ARG A 423 25.64 23.77 19.79
C ARG A 423 25.27 23.29 18.38
N ASP A 424 24.73 24.17 17.54
CA ASP A 424 24.11 23.81 16.25
C ASP A 424 24.76 24.58 15.08
N ILE A 425 25.06 23.87 13.97
CA ILE A 425 25.51 24.43 12.69
C ILE A 425 24.52 24.03 11.60
N THR A 426 23.81 24.98 11.01
CA THR A 426 22.83 24.65 9.97
C THR A 426 23.47 24.44 8.61
N ILE A 427 23.12 23.36 7.93
CA ILE A 427 23.51 23.11 6.54
C ILE A 427 22.40 23.59 5.59
N LEU A 428 21.16 23.16 5.82
CA LEU A 428 19.99 23.57 5.06
C LEU A 428 18.74 23.58 5.94
N GLY A 429 17.85 24.55 5.75
CA GLY A 429 16.54 24.50 6.39
C GLY A 429 15.66 25.70 6.10
N THR A 430 14.58 25.85 6.87
CA THR A 430 13.63 26.95 6.73
C THR A 430 13.62 27.84 7.97
N GLU A 431 13.01 29.03 7.87
CA GLU A 431 12.96 29.98 8.98
C GLU A 431 11.81 29.71 9.97
N GLU A 432 10.80 28.92 9.58
CA GLU A 432 9.68 28.62 10.48
C GLU A 432 10.14 27.83 11.71
N ALA A 433 9.58 28.17 12.88
CA ALA A 433 9.92 27.55 14.17
C ALA A 433 8.68 26.90 14.80
N THR A 434 7.90 26.20 13.99
CA THR A 434 6.65 25.54 14.39
C THR A 434 6.70 24.06 14.04
N TYR A 435 6.02 23.24 14.85
CA TYR A 435 5.95 21.79 14.68
C TYR A 435 5.55 21.43 13.25
N ARG A 436 6.33 20.53 12.62
CA ARG A 436 6.24 20.10 11.22
C ARG A 436 6.51 21.16 10.17
N GLN A 437 6.78 22.41 10.51
CA GLN A 437 6.99 23.49 9.54
C GLN A 437 8.42 24.03 9.52
N GLY A 438 9.18 23.81 10.59
CA GLY A 438 10.60 24.17 10.64
C GLY A 438 11.52 23.04 10.20
N LEU A 439 12.00 23.08 8.95
CA LEU A 439 13.01 22.12 8.47
C LEU A 439 14.38 22.53 8.98
N HIS A 440 15.14 21.59 9.54
CA HIS A 440 16.53 21.83 9.86
C HIS A 440 17.37 20.56 9.62
N LEU A 441 18.26 20.67 8.63
CA LEU A 441 19.33 19.73 8.33
C LEU A 441 20.62 20.37 8.84
N GLN A 442 21.14 19.86 9.94
CA GLN A 442 22.18 20.55 10.69
C GLN A 442 23.16 19.57 11.33
N LEU A 443 24.22 20.11 11.93
CA LEU A 443 25.05 19.40 12.88
C LEU A 443 24.71 19.90 14.28
N ARG A 444 24.50 18.98 15.21
CA ARG A 444 24.30 19.26 16.64
C ARG A 444 25.40 18.58 17.42
N ASN A 445 26.23 19.35 18.12
CA ASN A 445 27.44 18.85 18.79
C ASN A 445 28.31 17.98 17.85
N ALA A 446 28.61 18.53 16.67
CA ALA A 446 29.36 17.87 15.60
C ALA A 446 28.74 16.58 15.02
N ARG A 447 27.50 16.23 15.35
CA ARG A 447 26.81 15.05 14.82
C ARG A 447 25.70 15.46 13.86
N PRO A 448 25.48 14.75 12.73
CA PRO A 448 24.35 15.01 11.86
C PRO A 448 23.02 15.01 12.61
N TYR A 449 22.12 15.91 12.24
CA TYR A 449 20.84 16.10 12.88
C TYR A 449 19.79 16.43 11.84
N PHE A 450 18.56 15.95 12.06
CA PHE A 450 17.48 16.05 11.10
C PHE A 450 16.15 16.20 11.82
N GLY A 451 15.36 17.21 11.47
CA GLY A 451 13.98 17.25 11.96
C GLY A 451 13.09 18.31 11.31
N PHE A 452 11.81 18.25 11.68
CA PHE A 452 10.76 19.19 11.29
C PHE A 452 10.25 19.99 12.49
N PHE A 453 11.14 20.25 13.46
CA PHE A 453 10.87 20.89 14.73
C PHE A 453 10.11 19.97 15.70
N ALA A 454 10.79 19.52 16.76
CA ALA A 454 10.27 18.66 17.84
C ALA A 454 9.92 17.21 17.42
N ASN A 455 10.42 16.75 16.27
CA ASN A 455 10.30 15.37 15.79
C ASN A 455 11.62 14.91 15.14
N ASP A 456 12.71 15.22 15.82
CA ASP A 456 14.02 15.21 15.21
C ASP A 456 14.79 13.92 15.56
N ILE A 457 15.79 13.59 14.75
CA ILE A 457 16.73 12.49 14.97
C ILE A 457 18.17 12.99 14.93
N THR A 458 19.07 12.25 15.59
CA THR A 458 20.52 12.51 15.61
C THR A 458 21.25 11.31 15.04
N GLY A 459 22.29 11.57 14.25
CA GLY A 459 23.25 10.59 13.77
C GLY A 459 24.26 10.16 14.85
N ASN A 460 24.91 9.03 14.61
CA ASN A 460 25.89 8.44 15.52
C ASN A 460 27.34 8.84 15.19
N THR A 461 27.61 9.37 14.00
CA THR A 461 28.97 9.75 13.60
C THR A 461 29.28 11.19 14.01
N GLU A 462 30.41 11.37 14.68
CA GLU A 462 30.96 12.69 14.96
C GLU A 462 31.79 13.16 13.77
N ILE A 463 31.42 14.31 13.21
CA ILE A 463 32.08 14.93 12.06
C ILE A 463 33.28 15.72 12.56
N ARG A 464 34.46 15.35 12.09
CA ARG A 464 35.69 16.04 12.41
C ARG A 464 35.79 17.37 11.65
N PRO A 465 36.25 18.45 12.30
CA PRO A 465 36.54 19.69 11.60
C PRO A 465 37.60 19.51 10.51
N ASN A 466 37.48 20.31 9.45
CA ASN A 466 38.41 20.39 8.31
C ASN A 466 38.57 19.10 7.48
N GLU A 467 37.72 18.10 7.68
CA GLU A 467 37.65 16.90 6.83
C GLU A 467 36.40 16.95 5.95
N TRP A 468 36.52 16.51 4.70
CA TRP A 468 35.37 16.36 3.80
C TRP A 468 34.56 15.14 4.21
N VAL A 469 33.25 15.33 4.38
CA VAL A 469 32.29 14.30 4.71
C VAL A 469 31.07 14.43 3.80
N HIS A 470 30.55 13.30 3.34
CA HIS A 470 29.30 13.26 2.59
C HIS A 470 28.14 12.98 3.54
N VAL A 471 27.14 13.84 3.58
CA VAL A 471 25.97 13.69 4.45
C VAL A 471 24.70 13.72 3.62
N VAL A 472 23.82 12.75 3.86
CA VAL A 472 22.53 12.65 3.19
C VAL A 472 21.41 12.55 4.22
N TRP A 473 20.37 13.34 4.02
CA TRP A 473 19.13 13.31 4.76
C TRP A 473 18.02 12.82 3.86
N ARG A 474 17.34 11.75 4.26
CA ARG A 474 16.23 11.15 3.51
C ARG A 474 14.98 11.14 4.37
N TYR A 475 13.90 11.68 3.83
CA TYR A 475 12.56 11.51 4.37
C TYR A 475 11.72 10.63 3.44
N THR A 476 11.17 9.56 4.01
CA THR A 476 10.19 8.70 3.34
C THR A 476 8.83 8.89 4.02
N LYS A 477 7.95 9.67 3.39
CA LYS A 477 6.60 9.99 3.83
C LYS A 477 5.78 8.73 4.14
N ARG A 478 5.87 7.72 3.27
CA ARG A 478 5.08 6.49 3.37
C ARG A 478 5.27 5.75 4.70
N THR A 479 6.52 5.62 5.14
CA THR A 479 6.87 4.93 6.39
C THR A 479 7.07 5.92 7.55
N GLY A 480 7.00 7.22 7.28
CA GLY A 480 7.45 8.27 8.19
C GLY A 480 8.94 8.11 8.55
N GLU A 481 9.76 7.53 7.67
CA GLU A 481 11.17 7.31 7.95
C GLU A 481 11.96 8.61 7.78
N GLN A 482 12.65 9.02 8.84
CA GLN A 482 13.76 9.94 8.78
C GLN A 482 15.07 9.12 8.83
N ALA A 483 15.94 9.30 7.86
CA ALA A 483 17.22 8.61 7.79
C ALA A 483 18.36 9.58 7.47
N ILE A 484 19.48 9.41 8.17
CA ILE A 484 20.72 10.13 7.96
C ILE A 484 21.79 9.13 7.51
N PHE A 485 22.59 9.51 6.52
CA PHE A 485 23.71 8.74 6.02
C PHE A 485 24.97 9.59 6.09
N VAL A 486 26.09 8.95 6.44
CA VAL A 486 27.42 9.55 6.44
C VAL A 486 28.34 8.68 5.59
N ASN A 487 29.00 9.28 4.60
CA ASN A 487 29.90 8.60 3.67
C ASN A 487 29.25 7.35 3.03
N GLY A 488 28.02 7.54 2.54
CA GLY A 488 27.25 6.49 1.87
C GLY A 488 26.65 5.42 2.77
N ARG A 489 26.87 5.45 4.10
CA ARG A 489 26.38 4.44 5.05
C ARG A 489 25.30 5.00 5.97
N PRO A 490 24.27 4.21 6.34
CA PRO A 490 23.28 4.67 7.32
C PRO A 490 23.93 5.00 8.67
N ASP A 491 23.58 6.16 9.23
CA ASP A 491 24.13 6.68 10.48
C ASP A 491 23.08 6.88 11.57
N GLY A 492 21.84 7.24 11.20
CA GLY A 492 20.69 7.29 12.11
C GLY A 492 19.38 7.09 11.36
N ILE A 493 18.49 6.22 11.85
CA ILE A 493 17.20 5.92 11.19
C ILE A 493 16.11 5.85 12.27
N SER A 494 14.96 6.47 11.98
CA SER A 494 13.76 6.37 12.81
C SER A 494 12.52 6.46 11.94
N GLN A 495 11.44 5.80 12.34
CA GLN A 495 10.17 5.74 11.59
C GLN A 495 9.05 6.49 12.32
N LYS A 496 7.87 6.57 11.68
CA LYS A 496 6.64 7.19 12.23
C LYS A 496 6.74 8.70 12.49
N HIS A 497 7.61 9.39 11.77
CA HIS A 497 7.67 10.83 11.76
C HIS A 497 6.63 11.40 10.79
N PRO A 498 5.72 12.30 11.24
CA PRO A 498 4.75 12.91 10.36
C PRO A 498 5.44 13.81 9.34
N SER A 499 4.76 14.07 8.22
CA SER A 499 5.34 14.81 7.10
C SER A 499 5.63 16.27 7.43
N PHE A 500 6.71 16.76 6.83
CA PHE A 500 7.02 18.18 6.77
C PHE A 500 5.91 18.94 6.05
N MET A 501 5.38 19.98 6.68
CA MET A 501 4.28 20.83 6.19
C MET A 501 4.71 22.29 6.02
N GLY A 502 6.00 22.62 6.20
CA GLY A 502 6.50 23.97 5.99
C GLY A 502 6.39 24.38 4.53
N ARG A 503 6.24 25.68 4.28
CA ARG A 503 6.13 26.27 2.95
C ARG A 503 7.06 27.46 2.74
N GLY A 504 7.84 27.80 3.76
CA GLY A 504 8.74 28.93 3.73
C GLY A 504 9.91 28.72 2.80
N THR A 505 10.65 29.81 2.62
CA THR A 505 11.89 29.86 1.86
C THR A 505 12.92 28.91 2.46
N VAL A 506 13.55 28.09 1.60
CA VAL A 506 14.64 27.20 2.01
C VAL A 506 15.95 27.96 1.91
N ASN A 507 16.84 27.77 2.88
CA ASN A 507 18.13 28.43 2.93
C ASN A 507 19.25 27.40 3.09
N ILE A 508 20.34 27.58 2.36
CA ILE A 508 21.62 26.91 2.62
C ILE A 508 22.41 27.77 3.60
N GLY A 509 22.84 27.19 4.70
CA GLY A 509 23.67 27.81 5.71
C GLY A 509 22.94 28.49 6.87
N ARG A 510 21.60 28.41 6.94
CA ARG A 510 20.79 28.90 8.08
C ARG A 510 19.41 28.23 8.14
N ALA A 511 18.84 28.13 9.34
CA ALA A 511 17.47 27.68 9.62
C ALA A 511 17.07 28.12 11.03
N ILE A 512 15.77 28.06 11.34
CA ILE A 512 15.12 28.11 12.67
C ILE A 512 15.94 28.89 13.73
N GLN A 513 15.65 30.18 13.90
CA GLN A 513 16.33 31.18 14.76
C GLN A 513 17.66 31.77 14.21
N MET A 514 17.92 33.04 14.55
CA MET A 514 18.87 33.94 13.87
C MET A 514 20.38 33.72 14.07
N TYR A 515 20.88 32.59 14.60
CA TYR A 515 22.30 32.49 15.00
C TYR A 515 23.02 31.15 14.69
N ASN A 516 22.37 30.16 14.07
CA ASN A 516 22.96 28.84 13.78
C ASN A 516 23.55 28.74 12.36
N TYR A 517 24.35 29.72 11.95
CA TYR A 517 24.91 29.78 10.60
C TYR A 517 25.94 28.67 10.33
N MET A 518 26.04 28.26 9.07
CA MET A 518 27.14 27.42 8.61
C MET A 518 28.47 28.19 8.69
N ASN A 519 29.51 27.50 9.15
CA ASN A 519 30.88 27.97 9.03
C ASN A 519 31.75 26.85 8.45
N GLY A 520 32.19 27.04 7.21
CA GLY A 520 32.96 26.04 6.49
C GLY A 520 32.65 26.02 5.00
N TYR A 521 32.92 24.88 4.38
CA TYR A 521 32.80 24.67 2.94
C TYR A 521 31.69 23.67 2.65
N ILE A 522 30.91 23.94 1.61
CA ILE A 522 29.90 23.04 1.08
C ILE A 522 30.15 22.83 -0.41
N ASP A 523 29.88 21.61 -0.85
CA ASP A 523 29.93 21.27 -2.25
C ASP A 523 28.85 20.24 -2.64
N ASP A 524 28.52 20.18 -3.94
CA ASP A 524 27.61 19.20 -4.53
C ASP A 524 26.28 19.02 -3.76
N LEU A 525 25.64 20.14 -3.40
CA LEU A 525 24.33 20.08 -2.73
C LEU A 525 23.25 19.71 -3.74
N ALA A 526 22.53 18.63 -3.49
CA ALA A 526 21.46 18.13 -4.36
C ALA A 526 20.19 17.84 -3.56
N ILE A 527 19.04 18.13 -4.18
CA ILE A 527 17.70 17.96 -3.61
C ILE A 527 16.85 17.14 -4.58
N TRP A 528 16.26 16.06 -4.09
CA TRP A 528 15.29 15.23 -4.80
C TRP A 528 13.94 15.30 -4.10
N ASP A 529 12.85 15.25 -4.86
CA ASP A 529 11.48 15.13 -4.33
C ASP A 529 11.03 13.67 -4.23
N ARG A 530 12.00 12.79 -3.96
CA ARG A 530 11.82 11.36 -3.74
C ARG A 530 12.85 10.84 -2.72
N PRO A 531 12.63 9.67 -2.11
CA PRO A 531 13.62 9.04 -1.26
C PRO A 531 14.61 8.25 -2.13
N LEU A 532 15.91 8.53 -1.98
CA LEU A 532 16.96 7.76 -2.64
C LEU A 532 17.17 6.41 -1.96
N GLY A 533 17.42 5.38 -2.75
CA GLY A 533 17.83 4.06 -2.26
C GLY A 533 19.26 4.05 -1.72
N ASN A 534 19.59 3.07 -0.89
CA ASN A 534 20.92 2.97 -0.28
C ASN A 534 22.03 2.83 -1.35
N GLU A 535 21.77 2.13 -2.45
CA GLU A 535 22.72 2.01 -3.56
C GLU A 535 22.93 3.33 -4.31
N GLU A 536 21.88 4.14 -4.47
CA GLU A 536 21.97 5.47 -5.06
C GLU A 536 22.81 6.40 -4.18
N ILE A 537 22.56 6.37 -2.87
CA ILE A 537 23.33 7.14 -1.88
C ILE A 537 24.81 6.70 -1.86
N TRP A 538 25.07 5.40 -1.98
CA TRP A 538 26.43 4.88 -2.11
C TRP A 538 27.12 5.35 -3.40
N LYS A 539 26.41 5.36 -4.53
CA LYS A 539 26.92 5.88 -5.81
C LYS A 539 27.23 7.38 -5.76
N LEU A 540 26.40 8.16 -5.05
CA LEU A 540 26.64 9.58 -4.79
C LEU A 540 27.93 9.78 -3.96
N TYR A 541 28.11 9.00 -2.89
CA TYR A 541 29.34 9.08 -2.09
C TYR A 541 30.61 8.74 -2.87
N GLN A 542 30.52 7.81 -3.82
CA GLN A 542 31.67 7.39 -4.64
C GLN A 542 31.90 8.32 -5.84
N ASP A 543 31.09 9.36 -6.04
CA ASP A 543 31.10 10.25 -7.21
C ASP A 543 31.12 9.50 -8.57
N VAL A 544 30.46 8.33 -8.63
CA VAL A 544 30.50 7.43 -9.81
C VAL A 544 29.57 7.92 -10.94
N VAL A 545 28.59 8.75 -10.62
CA VAL A 545 27.60 9.28 -11.57
C VAL A 545 27.56 10.80 -11.45
N PRO A 546 27.99 11.56 -12.48
CA PRO A 546 27.93 13.01 -12.43
C PRO A 546 26.47 13.48 -12.53
N LEU A 547 26.03 14.28 -11.55
CA LEU A 547 24.71 14.94 -11.61
C LEU A 547 24.67 16.09 -12.63
N TYR A 548 25.84 16.53 -13.11
CA TYR A 548 26.01 17.55 -14.14
C TYR A 548 26.04 16.97 -15.56
N GLN A 549 25.04 17.30 -16.39
CA GLN A 549 25.12 17.07 -17.83
C GLN A 549 25.66 18.30 -18.55
N SER A 550 26.94 18.29 -18.91
CA SER A 550 27.48 19.23 -19.90
C SER A 550 26.75 18.99 -21.23
N LYS A 551 25.88 19.93 -21.64
CA LYS A 551 25.33 19.96 -23.01
C LYS A 551 26.46 20.24 -24.01
N LYS A 552 27.18 19.20 -24.46
CA LYS A 552 27.89 19.27 -25.74
C LYS A 552 26.84 19.22 -26.85
N THR A 553 26.44 20.39 -27.31
CA THR A 553 25.52 20.51 -28.43
C THR A 553 26.29 20.17 -29.70
N ASN A 554 26.04 18.99 -30.27
CA ASN A 554 26.65 18.57 -31.53
C ASN A 554 26.02 19.36 -32.69
N TRP A 555 26.61 20.53 -32.97
CA TRP A 555 26.18 21.47 -34.03
C TRP A 555 25.99 20.80 -35.40
N ASN A 556 26.76 19.75 -35.68
CA ASN A 556 26.69 19.00 -36.92
C ASN A 556 25.33 18.29 -37.13
N LEU A 557 24.69 17.79 -36.07
CA LEU A 557 23.41 17.05 -36.18
C LEU A 557 22.24 17.97 -36.56
N ILE A 558 22.26 19.22 -36.08
CA ILE A 558 21.24 20.24 -36.38
C ILE A 558 21.32 20.66 -37.85
N VAL A 559 22.52 20.76 -38.41
CA VAL A 559 22.73 21.05 -39.84
C VAL A 559 22.22 19.90 -40.73
N PHE A 560 22.42 18.64 -40.33
CA PHE A 560 21.90 17.49 -41.08
C PHE A 560 20.37 17.36 -41.03
N LEU A 561 19.75 17.64 -39.87
CA LEU A 561 18.30 17.58 -39.71
C LEU A 561 17.59 18.71 -40.48
N THR A 562 18.16 19.92 -40.49
CA THR A 562 17.61 21.06 -41.25
C THR A 562 17.69 20.83 -42.77
N ALA A 563 18.77 20.21 -43.27
CA ALA A 563 18.88 19.81 -44.67
C ALA A 563 17.88 18.70 -45.05
N GLY A 564 17.66 17.73 -44.15
CA GLY A 564 16.68 16.66 -44.35
C GLY A 564 15.23 17.16 -44.41
N ILE A 565 14.86 18.11 -43.53
CA ILE A 565 13.52 18.71 -43.50
C ILE A 565 13.24 19.48 -44.80
N LEU A 566 14.21 20.22 -45.32
CA LEU A 566 14.06 20.94 -46.60
C LEU A 566 13.83 20.00 -47.79
N LEU A 567 14.45 18.82 -47.78
CA LEU A 567 14.29 17.79 -48.81
C LEU A 567 12.92 17.10 -48.74
N VAL A 568 12.40 16.89 -47.54
CA VAL A 568 11.05 16.33 -47.31
C VAL A 568 9.96 17.34 -47.70
N VAL A 569 10.12 18.62 -47.38
CA VAL A 569 9.19 19.68 -47.80
C VAL A 569 9.13 19.79 -49.32
N TYR A 570 10.27 19.65 -50.01
CA TYR A 570 10.34 19.60 -51.47
C TYR A 570 9.58 18.39 -52.06
N LEU A 571 9.68 17.21 -51.42
CA LEU A 571 8.96 16.01 -51.82
C LEU A 571 7.44 16.08 -51.57
N ILE A 572 7.01 16.72 -50.48
CA ILE A 572 5.59 16.90 -50.14
C ILE A 572 4.90 17.83 -51.15
N ILE A 573 5.58 18.89 -51.60
CA ILE A 573 5.08 19.81 -52.64
C ILE A 573 4.88 19.06 -53.97
N LEU A 574 5.74 18.08 -54.27
CA LEU A 574 5.66 17.23 -55.46
C LEU A 574 4.46 16.26 -55.40
N LEU A 575 4.15 15.71 -54.22
CA LEU A 575 3.06 14.75 -54.02
C LEU A 575 1.68 15.42 -53.94
N TYR A 576 1.60 16.69 -53.54
CA TYR A 576 0.34 17.43 -53.43
C TYR A 576 -0.24 17.91 -54.79
N THR A 577 0.52 17.79 -55.89
CA THR A 577 0.04 18.12 -57.25
C THR A 577 -0.67 16.95 -57.96
N ARG A 578 -0.75 15.77 -57.34
CA ARG A 578 -1.47 14.63 -57.90
C ARG A 578 -2.56 14.13 -56.96
N LYS A 579 -3.79 14.43 -57.40
CA LYS A 579 -4.99 13.58 -57.26
C LYS A 579 -5.86 13.85 -56.03
N ASN A 580 -6.68 14.87 -56.25
CA ASN A 580 -8.04 15.01 -55.76
C ASN A 580 -8.93 13.84 -56.28
N ARG A 581 -9.73 13.16 -55.43
CA ARG A 581 -11.02 12.50 -55.78
C ARG A 581 -11.72 11.85 -54.56
N GLN A 582 -12.73 12.58 -54.06
CA GLN A 582 -14.11 12.21 -53.69
C GLN A 582 -14.51 10.89 -52.96
N LYS A 583 -15.32 11.13 -51.90
CA LYS A 583 -16.68 10.62 -51.57
C LYS A 583 -16.90 9.28 -50.82
N SER A 584 -17.35 9.44 -49.57
CA SER A 584 -18.68 9.11 -48.99
C SER A 584 -19.28 7.69 -48.95
N SER A 585 -19.63 7.30 -47.70
CA SER A 585 -20.96 6.86 -47.19
C SER A 585 -21.40 5.39 -47.29
N VAL A 586 -21.88 4.81 -46.17
CA VAL A 586 -23.29 4.41 -45.83
C VAL A 586 -23.32 3.30 -44.75
N LYS A 587 -24.28 3.44 -43.82
CA LYS A 587 -24.74 2.58 -42.71
C LYS A 587 -25.30 1.20 -43.13
N THR A 588 -25.52 0.26 -42.20
CA THR A 588 -26.76 -0.55 -42.07
C THR A 588 -26.84 -1.21 -40.69
N GLU A 589 -28.03 -1.17 -40.07
CA GLU A 589 -28.46 -1.74 -38.79
C GLU A 589 -28.84 -3.23 -38.88
N ALA A 590 -28.87 -3.93 -37.73
CA ALA A 590 -29.82 -5.02 -37.46
C ALA A 590 -30.02 -5.21 -35.93
N GLN A 591 -31.29 -5.33 -35.51
CA GLN A 591 -31.82 -5.49 -34.14
C GLN A 591 -31.82 -6.98 -33.70
N ASP A 592 -31.71 -7.29 -32.38
CA ASP A 592 -32.88 -7.56 -31.48
C ASP A 592 -32.55 -8.29 -30.13
N VAL A 593 -33.39 -7.96 -29.11
CA VAL A 593 -33.74 -8.56 -27.78
C VAL A 593 -32.86 -8.27 -26.52
N PRO A 594 -33.45 -7.71 -25.42
CA PRO A 594 -32.71 -7.24 -24.25
C PRO A 594 -32.44 -8.32 -23.19
N VAL A 595 -31.19 -8.41 -22.78
CA VAL A 595 -30.73 -8.92 -21.47
C VAL A 595 -30.21 -7.70 -20.73
N ILE A 596 -30.58 -7.49 -19.46
CA ILE A 596 -29.97 -6.43 -18.64
C ILE A 596 -28.52 -6.87 -18.34
N ASN A 597 -27.63 -6.59 -19.29
CA ASN A 597 -26.19 -6.60 -19.10
C ASN A 597 -25.78 -5.16 -18.84
N MET A 598 -25.13 -4.89 -17.70
CA MET A 598 -24.37 -3.67 -17.54
C MET A 598 -23.32 -3.63 -18.67
N PRO A 599 -23.22 -2.56 -19.47
CA PRO A 599 -22.16 -2.44 -20.45
C PRO A 599 -20.82 -2.56 -19.73
N THR A 600 -19.96 -3.45 -20.23
CA THR A 600 -18.56 -3.52 -19.85
C THR A 600 -17.95 -2.15 -20.14
N SER A 601 -17.37 -1.52 -19.11
CA SER A 601 -16.69 -0.21 -19.15
C SER A 601 -16.10 0.11 -20.52
N GLU A 602 -16.86 0.87 -21.32
CA GLU A 602 -16.38 1.39 -22.60
C GLU A 602 -15.57 2.66 -22.35
N LYS A 603 -14.53 2.80 -23.16
CA LYS A 603 -13.58 3.92 -23.20
C LYS A 603 -14.29 5.28 -23.14
N PHE A 604 -13.67 6.20 -22.38
CA PHE A 604 -14.04 7.61 -22.18
C PHE A 604 -14.81 8.25 -23.33
N ARG A 605 -16.02 8.74 -23.04
CA ARG A 605 -16.86 9.50 -23.98
C ARG A 605 -16.16 10.81 -24.35
N PRO A 606 -15.79 11.04 -25.63
CA PRO A 606 -15.24 12.33 -26.06
C PRO A 606 -16.23 13.47 -25.81
N ASN A 607 -15.70 14.67 -25.60
CA ASN A 607 -16.46 15.85 -25.20
C ASN A 607 -17.29 15.59 -23.93
N SER A 608 -16.62 15.45 -22.78
CA SER A 608 -17.28 15.21 -21.50
C SER A 608 -16.64 15.94 -20.32
N ILE A 609 -17.45 16.20 -19.29
CA ILE A 609 -17.04 16.70 -17.97
C ILE A 609 -17.59 15.73 -16.93
N CYS A 610 -16.72 15.12 -16.13
CA CYS A 610 -17.09 14.20 -15.07
C CYS A 610 -16.72 14.77 -13.69
N LEU A 611 -17.70 14.87 -12.80
CA LEU A 611 -17.60 15.36 -11.43
C LEU A 611 -17.92 14.28 -10.38
N PHE A 612 -18.51 13.14 -10.75
CA PHE A 612 -18.68 12.00 -9.83
C PHE A 612 -17.43 11.12 -9.87
N GLY A 613 -16.72 11.05 -8.74
CA GLY A 613 -15.34 10.55 -8.67
C GLY A 613 -14.32 11.68 -8.73
N GLU A 614 -13.15 11.42 -9.33
CA GLU A 614 -12.13 12.44 -9.58
C GLU A 614 -12.57 13.41 -10.69
N PHE A 615 -12.27 14.70 -10.54
CA PHE A 615 -12.56 15.69 -11.57
C PHE A 615 -11.86 15.35 -12.90
N GLN A 616 -12.65 15.10 -13.94
CA GLN A 616 -12.14 14.76 -15.27
C GLN A 616 -12.80 15.59 -16.38
N VAL A 617 -12.03 16.03 -17.36
CA VAL A 617 -12.53 16.71 -18.57
C VAL A 617 -11.87 16.12 -19.80
N ILE A 618 -12.68 15.60 -20.73
CA ILE A 618 -12.24 15.04 -22.00
C ILE A 618 -12.66 15.98 -23.13
N ASP A 619 -11.70 16.40 -23.95
CA ASP A 619 -11.97 17.31 -25.08
C ASP A 619 -12.77 16.64 -26.22
N ARG A 620 -13.14 17.44 -27.23
CA ARG A 620 -13.85 16.96 -28.44
C ARG A 620 -13.10 15.88 -29.24
N GLU A 621 -11.78 15.78 -29.06
CA GLU A 621 -10.90 14.84 -29.76
C GLU A 621 -10.68 13.55 -28.95
N GLY A 622 -11.14 13.51 -27.70
CA GLY A 622 -10.99 12.37 -26.79
C GLY A 622 -9.74 12.45 -25.90
N ASN A 623 -9.04 13.60 -25.84
CA ASN A 623 -7.89 13.77 -24.97
C ASN A 623 -8.31 14.22 -23.57
N ASP A 624 -7.64 13.69 -22.55
CA ASP A 624 -7.80 14.18 -21.18
C ASP A 624 -7.11 15.54 -21.01
N ILE A 625 -7.92 16.58 -20.76
CA ILE A 625 -7.47 17.95 -20.54
C ILE A 625 -7.66 18.41 -19.10
N SER A 626 -7.89 17.50 -18.16
CA SER A 626 -8.18 17.80 -16.74
C SER A 626 -7.09 18.66 -16.10
N LEU A 627 -5.81 18.39 -16.42
CA LEU A 627 -4.66 19.15 -15.93
C LEU A 627 -4.58 20.60 -16.43
N GLN A 628 -5.33 20.96 -17.49
CA GLN A 628 -5.41 22.34 -17.97
C GLN A 628 -6.26 23.23 -17.04
N PHE A 629 -7.11 22.61 -16.20
CA PHE A 629 -7.89 23.29 -15.18
C PHE A 629 -7.05 23.46 -13.91
N THR A 630 -6.20 24.51 -13.89
CA THR A 630 -5.47 24.89 -12.67
C THR A 630 -6.43 25.04 -11.49
N PRO A 631 -6.00 24.87 -10.21
CA PRO A 631 -6.91 24.76 -9.08
C PRO A 631 -8.00 25.85 -9.00
N LYS A 632 -7.65 27.12 -9.27
CA LYS A 632 -8.61 28.23 -9.29
C LYS A 632 -9.54 28.24 -10.51
N ILE A 633 -9.09 27.76 -11.66
CA ILE A 633 -9.93 27.59 -12.86
C ILE A 633 -10.91 26.44 -12.64
N ARG A 634 -10.46 25.34 -12.04
CA ARG A 634 -11.30 24.20 -11.64
C ARG A 634 -12.37 24.61 -10.64
N GLN A 635 -11.98 25.28 -9.54
CA GLN A 635 -12.93 25.82 -8.56
C GLN A 635 -13.95 26.76 -9.20
N LEU A 636 -13.52 27.64 -10.12
CA LEU A 636 -14.43 28.55 -10.83
C LEU A 636 -15.40 27.81 -11.75
N LEU A 637 -14.94 26.80 -12.50
CA LEU A 637 -15.80 25.96 -13.33
C LEU A 637 -16.86 25.26 -12.48
N VAL A 638 -16.42 24.56 -11.43
CA VAL A 638 -17.30 23.81 -10.53
C VAL A 638 -18.32 24.74 -9.88
N LEU A 639 -17.87 25.87 -9.32
CA LEU A 639 -18.77 26.86 -8.72
C LEU A 639 -19.85 27.32 -9.69
N LEU A 640 -19.48 27.66 -10.92
CA LEU A 640 -20.44 28.06 -11.95
C LEU A 640 -21.39 26.92 -12.32
N LEU A 641 -20.91 25.67 -12.47
CA LEU A 641 -21.75 24.51 -12.78
C LEU A 641 -22.79 24.25 -11.68
N LEU A 642 -22.36 24.18 -10.42
CA LEU A 642 -23.22 23.91 -9.27
C LEU A 642 -24.30 24.98 -9.11
N TYR A 643 -23.92 26.27 -9.16
CA TYR A 643 -24.89 27.37 -9.02
C TYR A 643 -25.80 27.53 -10.25
N SER A 644 -25.40 27.07 -11.43
CA SER A 644 -26.29 27.02 -12.60
C SER A 644 -27.41 25.99 -12.45
N GLN A 645 -27.20 24.98 -11.59
CA GLN A 645 -28.23 24.01 -11.22
C GLN A 645 -29.01 24.40 -9.95
N LYS A 646 -28.82 25.59 -9.36
CA LYS A 646 -29.72 26.07 -8.30
C LYS A 646 -31.03 26.64 -8.91
N PRO A 647 -32.16 26.66 -8.17
CA PRO A 647 -33.42 27.25 -8.65
C PRO A 647 -33.27 28.70 -9.09
N ARG A 648 -32.51 29.49 -8.32
CA ARG A 648 -32.01 30.80 -8.73
C ARG A 648 -30.74 30.59 -9.56
N ARG A 649 -30.89 30.50 -10.88
CA ARG A 649 -29.80 30.14 -11.80
C ARG A 649 -28.65 31.14 -11.73
N GLY A 650 -27.44 30.63 -11.52
CA GLY A 650 -26.20 31.38 -11.58
C GLY A 650 -25.81 32.04 -10.26
N ILE A 651 -24.64 32.69 -10.28
CA ILE A 651 -23.99 33.27 -9.10
C ILE A 651 -23.51 34.69 -9.37
N SER A 652 -23.67 35.60 -8.41
CA SER A 652 -23.28 37.00 -8.56
C SER A 652 -21.76 37.18 -8.58
N SER A 653 -21.28 38.28 -9.15
CA SER A 653 -19.83 38.59 -9.15
C SER A 653 -19.27 38.74 -7.74
N ASP A 654 -20.06 39.27 -6.80
CA ASP A 654 -19.65 39.46 -5.41
C ASP A 654 -19.56 38.13 -4.66
N ASP A 655 -20.50 37.20 -4.90
CA ASP A 655 -20.46 35.87 -4.28
C ASP A 655 -19.28 35.04 -4.81
N ILE A 656 -19.01 35.07 -6.12
CA ILE A 656 -17.81 34.42 -6.69
C ILE A 656 -16.54 34.97 -6.00
N ASN A 657 -16.47 36.29 -5.82
CA ASN A 657 -15.33 36.95 -5.19
C ASN A 657 -15.16 36.52 -3.74
N GLN A 658 -16.25 36.48 -2.97
CA GLN A 658 -16.22 36.09 -1.56
C GLN A 658 -15.86 34.61 -1.38
N ILE A 659 -16.35 33.72 -2.25
CA ILE A 659 -16.10 32.29 -2.15
C ILE A 659 -14.68 31.92 -2.60
N LEU A 660 -14.24 32.40 -3.77
CA LEU A 660 -12.96 31.96 -4.35
C LEU A 660 -11.75 32.80 -3.92
N TRP A 661 -11.98 34.06 -3.54
CA TRP A 661 -10.95 35.03 -3.19
C TRP A 661 -11.26 35.74 -1.87
N TYR A 662 -11.75 34.97 -0.90
CA TYR A 662 -11.97 35.43 0.47
C TYR A 662 -10.72 36.15 1.02
N GLY A 663 -10.93 37.26 1.72
CA GLY A 663 -9.85 38.06 2.31
C GLY A 663 -9.08 38.98 1.36
N LEU A 664 -9.31 38.93 0.04
CA LEU A 664 -8.73 39.92 -0.89
C LEU A 664 -9.56 41.21 -0.93
N SER A 665 -8.89 42.33 -1.23
CA SER A 665 -9.57 43.59 -1.49
C SER A 665 -10.51 43.45 -2.69
N ARG A 666 -11.64 44.17 -2.69
CA ARG A 666 -12.64 44.14 -3.78
C ARG A 666 -12.01 44.35 -5.16
N LYS A 667 -11.01 45.23 -5.26
CA LYS A 667 -10.27 45.51 -6.51
C LYS A 667 -9.45 44.29 -6.96
N ASN A 668 -8.73 43.64 -6.05
CA ASN A 668 -7.89 42.49 -6.37
C ASN A 668 -8.73 41.25 -6.70
N ALA A 669 -9.81 41.00 -5.94
CA ALA A 669 -10.74 39.91 -6.22
C ALA A 669 -11.39 40.08 -7.62
N THR A 670 -11.81 41.29 -7.97
CA THR A 670 -12.38 41.58 -9.29
C THR A 670 -11.37 41.35 -10.43
N ASN A 671 -10.13 41.77 -10.26
CA ASN A 671 -9.06 41.53 -11.24
C ASN A 671 -8.77 40.03 -11.40
N ASN A 672 -8.63 39.31 -10.28
CA ASN A 672 -8.40 37.87 -10.29
C ASN A 672 -9.54 37.10 -10.94
N ARG A 673 -10.80 37.49 -10.66
CA ARG A 673 -11.98 36.94 -11.33
C ARG A 673 -11.93 37.16 -12.84
N GLY A 674 -11.61 38.38 -13.29
CA GLY A 674 -11.49 38.69 -14.71
C GLY A 674 -10.45 37.82 -15.43
N VAL A 675 -9.27 37.66 -14.82
CA VAL A 675 -8.19 36.81 -15.36
C VAL A 675 -8.60 35.33 -15.41
N ASN A 676 -9.13 34.79 -14.31
CA ASN A 676 -9.53 33.38 -14.24
C ASN A 676 -10.73 33.07 -15.15
N MET A 677 -11.67 34.01 -15.31
CA MET A 677 -12.79 33.89 -16.25
C MET A 677 -12.30 33.86 -17.70
N SER A 678 -11.29 34.68 -18.05
CA SER A 678 -10.67 34.65 -19.38
C SER A 678 -9.97 33.32 -19.66
N LYS A 679 -9.19 32.81 -18.69
CA LYS A 679 -8.51 31.51 -18.81
C LYS A 679 -9.51 30.36 -18.89
N LEU A 680 -10.57 30.39 -18.08
CA LEU A 680 -11.63 29.39 -18.13
C LEU A 680 -12.29 29.38 -19.52
N ARG A 681 -12.65 30.55 -20.06
CA ARG A 681 -13.19 30.63 -21.44
C ARG A 681 -12.23 30.05 -22.48
N GLN A 682 -10.92 30.24 -22.32
CA GLN A 682 -9.92 29.66 -23.22
C GLN A 682 -9.90 28.13 -23.14
N VAL A 683 -9.85 27.55 -21.94
CA VAL A 683 -9.84 26.08 -21.78
C VAL A 683 -11.17 25.47 -22.24
N LEU A 684 -12.30 26.14 -21.99
CA LEU A 684 -13.61 25.69 -22.47
C LEU A 684 -13.73 25.70 -24.01
N THR A 685 -12.85 26.36 -24.76
CA THR A 685 -12.86 26.27 -26.23
C THR A 685 -12.51 24.90 -26.77
N PHE A 686 -11.86 24.04 -25.98
CA PHE A 686 -11.59 22.65 -26.37
C PHE A 686 -12.86 21.78 -26.35
N LEU A 687 -13.92 22.24 -25.69
CA LEU A 687 -15.21 21.56 -25.60
C LEU A 687 -16.24 22.18 -26.55
N ASP A 688 -17.10 21.34 -27.12
CA ASP A 688 -18.30 21.77 -27.83
C ASP A 688 -19.49 21.86 -26.89
N GLY A 689 -20.44 22.76 -27.13
CA GLY A 689 -21.72 22.78 -26.40
C GLY A 689 -21.70 23.44 -25.01
N ILE A 690 -20.61 24.05 -24.55
CA ILE A 690 -20.55 24.79 -23.27
C ILE A 690 -20.33 26.29 -23.47
N ARG A 691 -21.10 27.11 -22.74
CA ARG A 691 -20.95 28.57 -22.75
C ARG A 691 -21.15 29.18 -21.37
N ILE A 692 -20.41 30.25 -21.10
CA ILE A 692 -20.59 31.07 -19.90
C ILE A 692 -21.37 32.33 -20.29
N ASP A 693 -22.58 32.44 -19.76
CA ASP A 693 -23.46 33.58 -19.97
C ASP A 693 -23.61 34.41 -18.68
N SER A 694 -24.00 35.67 -18.85
CA SER A 694 -24.38 36.54 -17.76
C SER A 694 -25.82 36.99 -17.96
N GLN A 695 -26.71 36.58 -17.05
CA GLN A 695 -28.12 36.96 -17.05
C GLN A 695 -28.44 37.68 -15.74
N MET A 696 -29.01 38.89 -15.80
CA MET A 696 -29.39 39.67 -14.62
C MET A 696 -28.27 39.79 -13.56
N GLU A 697 -27.04 40.08 -14.01
CA GLU A 697 -25.82 40.19 -13.18
C GLU A 697 -25.30 38.90 -12.54
N ASN A 698 -25.93 37.74 -12.81
CA ASN A 698 -25.44 36.43 -12.39
C ASN A 698 -24.71 35.72 -13.53
N TRP A 699 -23.61 35.06 -13.19
CA TRP A 699 -22.83 34.20 -14.09
C TRP A 699 -23.39 32.78 -14.05
N MET A 700 -23.57 32.19 -15.23
CA MET A 700 -24.07 30.83 -15.37
C MET A 700 -23.38 30.10 -16.51
N ILE A 701 -23.31 28.78 -16.40
CA ILE A 701 -22.88 27.89 -17.46
C ILE A 701 -24.13 27.26 -18.09
N ASN A 702 -24.21 27.37 -19.41
CA ASN A 702 -25.19 26.69 -20.23
C ASN A 702 -24.50 25.55 -20.98
N ILE A 703 -25.02 24.34 -20.80
CA ILE A 703 -24.57 23.12 -21.47
C ILE A 703 -25.66 22.67 -22.43
N ASN A 704 -25.29 22.50 -23.71
CA ASN A 704 -26.09 21.79 -24.69
C ASN A 704 -25.87 20.28 -24.51
N ARG A 705 -26.85 19.62 -23.89
CA ARG A 705 -26.81 18.18 -23.55
C ARG A 705 -26.71 17.25 -24.76
N GLU A 706 -27.04 17.72 -25.96
CA GLU A 706 -26.85 16.95 -27.20
C GLU A 706 -25.39 16.93 -27.67
N GLN A 707 -24.58 17.91 -27.24
CA GLN A 707 -23.20 18.11 -27.70
C GLN A 707 -22.17 17.74 -26.63
N LEU A 708 -22.41 18.10 -25.37
CA LEU A 708 -21.50 17.86 -24.25
C LEU A 708 -22.17 17.01 -23.19
N PHE A 709 -21.50 15.92 -22.80
CA PHE A 709 -21.90 15.15 -21.64
C PHE A 709 -21.34 15.78 -20.37
N CYS A 710 -22.19 16.04 -19.38
CA CYS A 710 -21.74 16.41 -18.05
C CYS A 710 -22.53 15.62 -17.01
N ASP A 711 -21.86 14.69 -16.34
CA ASP A 711 -22.49 13.74 -15.42
C ASP A 711 -23.33 14.42 -14.33
N TYR A 712 -22.83 15.51 -13.74
CA TYR A 712 -23.55 16.28 -12.73
C TYR A 712 -24.83 16.92 -13.28
N VAL A 713 -24.79 17.46 -14.50
CA VAL A 713 -25.97 18.07 -15.12
C VAL A 713 -27.01 17.01 -15.50
N GLU A 714 -26.56 15.85 -15.99
CA GLU A 714 -27.43 14.72 -16.30
C GLU A 714 -28.12 14.17 -15.03
N VAL A 715 -27.35 13.91 -13.98
CA VAL A 715 -27.88 13.46 -12.68
C VAL A 715 -28.85 14.48 -12.10
N GLN A 716 -28.53 15.77 -12.12
CA GLN A 716 -29.44 16.82 -11.62
C GLN A 716 -30.74 16.91 -12.44
N ALA A 717 -30.68 16.68 -13.76
CA ALA A 717 -31.89 16.63 -14.59
C ALA A 717 -32.78 15.43 -14.21
N MET A 718 -32.17 14.27 -13.98
CA MET A 718 -32.87 13.05 -13.57
C MET A 718 -33.44 13.14 -12.14
N LEU A 719 -32.70 13.73 -11.19
CA LEU A 719 -33.18 13.93 -9.82
C LEU A 719 -34.38 14.91 -9.76
N ARG A 720 -34.40 15.93 -10.61
CA ARG A 720 -35.54 16.85 -10.76
C ARG A 720 -36.76 16.21 -11.40
N ASN A 721 -36.55 15.27 -12.31
CA ASN A 721 -37.63 14.52 -12.96
C ASN A 721 -37.47 13.02 -12.70
N ARG A 722 -37.73 12.60 -11.45
CA ARG A 722 -37.52 11.20 -11.01
C ARG A 722 -38.28 10.15 -11.83
N SER A 723 -39.31 10.53 -12.58
CA SER A 723 -39.98 9.63 -13.54
C SER A 723 -39.04 9.09 -14.63
N MET A 724 -37.94 9.79 -14.91
CA MET A 724 -36.87 9.32 -15.80
C MET A 724 -36.14 8.10 -15.25
N ILE A 725 -36.11 7.92 -13.92
CA ILE A 725 -35.39 6.85 -13.21
C ILE A 725 -36.32 5.66 -12.91
N ASP A 726 -37.64 5.87 -12.94
CA ASP A 726 -38.64 4.84 -12.60
C ASP A 726 -38.75 3.71 -13.65
N ASN A 727 -37.97 3.75 -14.74
CA ASN A 727 -37.89 2.70 -15.76
C ASN A 727 -36.47 2.09 -15.84
N PRO A 728 -36.32 0.84 -16.34
CA PRO A 728 -35.03 0.14 -16.32
C PRO A 728 -33.88 0.86 -17.04
N GLU A 729 -34.16 1.45 -18.21
CA GLU A 729 -33.14 2.10 -19.05
C GLU A 729 -32.60 3.36 -18.37
N GLY A 730 -33.50 4.23 -17.90
CA GLY A 730 -33.11 5.45 -17.20
C GLY A 730 -32.51 5.20 -15.83
N PHE A 731 -32.89 4.12 -15.13
CA PHE A 731 -32.21 3.70 -13.90
C PHE A 731 -30.76 3.28 -14.16
N VAL A 732 -30.51 2.50 -15.22
CA VAL A 732 -29.14 2.08 -15.58
C VAL A 732 -28.26 3.29 -15.93
N GLU A 733 -28.80 4.25 -16.70
CA GLU A 733 -28.08 5.48 -17.03
C GLU A 733 -27.78 6.31 -15.78
N PHE A 734 -28.76 6.48 -14.89
CA PHE A 734 -28.56 7.16 -13.60
C PHE A 734 -27.53 6.44 -12.73
N PHE A 735 -27.68 5.13 -12.53
CA PHE A 735 -26.85 4.34 -11.64
C PHE A 735 -25.41 4.25 -12.14
N SER A 736 -25.18 3.98 -13.43
CA SER A 736 -23.84 3.93 -14.02
C SER A 736 -23.07 5.24 -13.86
N THR A 737 -23.78 6.37 -13.80
CA THR A 737 -23.19 7.68 -13.57
C THR A 737 -22.82 7.93 -12.10
N VAL A 738 -23.66 7.50 -11.16
CA VAL A 738 -23.38 7.71 -9.72
C VAL A 738 -22.52 6.61 -9.10
N GLU A 739 -22.45 5.41 -9.69
CA GLU A 739 -21.60 4.28 -9.25
C GLU A 739 -20.10 4.64 -9.30
N THR A 740 -19.69 5.61 -10.12
CA THR A 740 -18.29 6.03 -10.26
C THR A 740 -17.69 6.66 -9.00
N GLY A 741 -18.51 7.24 -8.11
CA GLY A 741 -18.03 7.77 -6.83
C GLY A 741 -18.86 8.88 -6.20
N ALA A 742 -18.32 9.47 -5.13
CA ALA A 742 -18.86 10.68 -4.51
C ALA A 742 -18.63 11.91 -5.40
N LEU A 743 -19.51 12.92 -5.29
CA LEU A 743 -19.37 14.16 -6.04
C LEU A 743 -18.07 14.88 -5.61
N LEU A 744 -17.17 15.10 -6.57
CA LEU A 744 -15.91 15.85 -6.44
C LEU A 744 -15.03 15.29 -5.30
N ILE A 745 -14.69 14.01 -5.35
CA ILE A 745 -13.98 13.33 -4.26
C ILE A 745 -12.59 13.91 -4.00
N ASP A 746 -11.98 14.53 -5.02
CA ASP A 746 -10.64 15.13 -5.00
C ASP A 746 -10.63 16.65 -4.68
N MET A 747 -11.76 17.18 -4.18
CA MET A 747 -11.90 18.57 -3.73
C MET A 747 -12.43 18.62 -2.28
N GLU A 748 -11.78 19.38 -1.39
CA GLU A 748 -12.04 19.45 0.06
C GLU A 748 -12.49 20.86 0.52
N GLU A 749 -12.99 21.66 -0.41
CA GLU A 749 -13.33 23.06 -0.17
C GLU A 749 -14.65 23.18 0.62
N GLU A 750 -14.62 23.84 1.78
CA GLU A 750 -15.75 23.98 2.72
C GLU A 750 -17.07 24.43 2.06
N TRP A 751 -17.02 25.33 1.07
CA TRP A 751 -18.22 25.81 0.37
C TRP A 751 -18.89 24.74 -0.50
N LEU A 752 -18.22 23.61 -0.77
CA LEU A 752 -18.78 22.46 -1.49
C LEU A 752 -19.62 21.54 -0.59
N ASP A 753 -19.43 21.59 0.73
CA ASP A 753 -20.02 20.61 1.64
C ASP A 753 -21.56 20.62 1.59
N GLU A 754 -22.17 21.81 1.48
CA GLU A 754 -23.62 21.95 1.29
C GLU A 754 -24.10 21.25 0.01
N PHE A 755 -23.38 21.42 -1.10
CA PHE A 755 -23.74 20.84 -2.39
C PHE A 755 -23.54 19.33 -2.42
N LYS A 756 -22.42 18.86 -1.87
CA LYS A 756 -22.10 17.43 -1.75
C LYS A 756 -23.12 16.73 -0.87
N GLY A 757 -23.42 17.29 0.31
CA GLY A 757 -24.41 16.76 1.24
C GLY A 757 -25.79 16.69 0.60
N HIS A 758 -26.28 17.78 0.01
CA HIS A 758 -27.58 17.81 -0.65
C HIS A 758 -27.69 16.78 -1.79
N THR A 759 -26.68 16.74 -2.67
CA THR A 759 -26.66 15.79 -3.80
C THR A 759 -26.59 14.34 -3.31
N ALA A 760 -25.78 14.07 -2.27
CA ALA A 760 -25.67 12.74 -1.68
C ALA A 760 -27.03 12.28 -1.10
N SER A 761 -27.71 13.13 -0.34
CA SER A 761 -29.05 12.82 0.20
C SER A 761 -30.06 12.55 -0.91
N GLU A 762 -30.11 13.36 -1.97
CA GLU A 762 -31.04 13.13 -3.09
C GLU A 762 -30.77 11.82 -3.83
N ILE A 763 -29.49 11.46 -3.99
CA ILE A 763 -29.08 10.19 -4.59
C ILE A 763 -29.50 9.04 -3.68
N VAL A 764 -29.21 9.10 -2.38
CA VAL A 764 -29.58 8.08 -1.39
C VAL A 764 -31.09 7.82 -1.43
N ASP A 765 -31.91 8.88 -1.32
CA ASP A 765 -33.38 8.76 -1.36
C ASP A 765 -33.86 8.10 -2.66
N THR A 766 -33.27 8.49 -3.79
CA THR A 766 -33.65 7.98 -5.11
C THR A 766 -33.25 6.52 -5.27
N LEU A 767 -32.07 6.14 -4.79
CA LEU A 767 -31.55 4.77 -4.82
C LEU A 767 -32.36 3.83 -3.93
N LEU A 768 -32.67 4.24 -2.70
CA LEU A 768 -33.53 3.46 -1.79
C LEU A 768 -34.94 3.27 -2.37
N LYS A 769 -35.53 4.33 -2.94
CA LYS A 769 -36.81 4.23 -3.66
C LYS A 769 -36.72 3.30 -4.87
N SER A 770 -35.62 3.38 -5.62
CA SER A 770 -35.41 2.54 -6.81
C SER A 770 -35.27 1.06 -6.44
N ALA A 771 -34.59 0.75 -5.34
CA ALA A 771 -34.44 -0.63 -4.85
C ALA A 771 -35.78 -1.34 -4.58
N GLN A 772 -36.85 -0.58 -4.35
CA GLN A 772 -38.21 -1.08 -4.13
C GLN A 772 -39.05 -1.23 -5.43
N GLN A 773 -38.50 -0.85 -6.59
CA GLN A 773 -39.24 -0.87 -7.86
C GLN A 773 -39.43 -2.31 -8.40
N PRO A 774 -40.54 -2.60 -9.11
CA PRO A 774 -40.84 -3.94 -9.62
C PRO A 774 -39.76 -4.51 -10.54
N PHE A 775 -39.07 -3.66 -11.31
CA PHE A 775 -38.03 -4.10 -12.25
C PHE A 775 -36.70 -4.47 -11.58
N LEU A 776 -36.49 -4.09 -10.32
CA LEU A 776 -35.33 -4.50 -9.51
C LEU A 776 -35.68 -5.60 -8.50
N THR A 777 -36.96 -5.90 -8.34
CA THR A 777 -37.44 -6.94 -7.44
C THR A 777 -36.89 -8.30 -7.86
N GLY A 778 -36.10 -8.93 -6.97
CA GLY A 778 -35.44 -10.22 -7.23
C GLY A 778 -34.05 -10.12 -7.88
N ASN A 779 -33.62 -8.93 -8.33
CA ASN A 779 -32.24 -8.69 -8.78
C ASN A 779 -31.36 -8.34 -7.57
N HIS A 780 -31.04 -9.37 -6.77
CA HIS A 780 -30.29 -9.21 -5.53
C HIS A 780 -28.88 -8.62 -5.75
N ASP A 781 -28.23 -8.88 -6.88
CA ASP A 781 -26.91 -8.31 -7.20
C ASP A 781 -26.99 -6.79 -7.38
N MET A 782 -28.02 -6.32 -8.09
CA MET A 782 -28.22 -4.87 -8.27
C MET A 782 -28.61 -4.20 -6.95
N ILE A 783 -29.42 -4.86 -6.10
CA ILE A 783 -29.76 -4.35 -4.76
C ILE A 783 -28.49 -4.16 -3.92
N ILE A 784 -27.56 -5.11 -3.94
CA ILE A 784 -26.29 -4.99 -3.21
C ILE A 784 -25.48 -3.79 -3.71
N LYS A 785 -25.34 -3.62 -5.04
CA LYS A 785 -24.65 -2.47 -5.64
C LYS A 785 -25.30 -1.14 -5.26
N ILE A 786 -26.63 -1.09 -5.23
CA ILE A 786 -27.38 0.08 -4.77
C ILE A 786 -27.03 0.39 -3.32
N CYS A 787 -27.07 -0.61 -2.43
CA CYS A 787 -26.74 -0.43 -1.02
C CYS A 787 -25.29 0.03 -0.80
N ASP A 788 -24.33 -0.52 -1.55
CA ASP A 788 -22.93 -0.09 -1.50
C ASP A 788 -22.79 1.38 -1.88
N ARG A 789 -23.51 1.82 -2.92
CA ARG A 789 -23.52 3.23 -3.30
C ARG A 789 -24.22 4.12 -2.26
N VAL A 790 -25.27 3.62 -1.60
CA VAL A 790 -25.95 4.33 -0.50
C VAL A 790 -25.01 4.53 0.67
N PHE A 791 -24.22 3.52 1.10
CA PHE A 791 -23.29 3.66 2.23
C PHE A 791 -22.20 4.71 2.03
N ILE A 792 -21.86 5.06 0.78
CA ILE A 792 -20.94 6.18 0.50
C ILE A 792 -21.60 7.53 0.83
N GLY A 793 -22.91 7.67 0.60
CA GLY A 793 -23.66 8.91 0.86
C GLY A 793 -24.26 8.99 2.27
N ASP A 794 -24.68 7.86 2.81
CA ASP A 794 -25.21 7.69 4.16
C ASP A 794 -24.67 6.39 4.77
N PRO A 795 -23.50 6.45 5.44
CA PRO A 795 -22.85 5.28 6.05
C PRO A 795 -23.70 4.57 7.10
N TYR A 796 -24.71 5.25 7.66
CA TYR A 796 -25.53 4.75 8.77
C TYR A 796 -26.97 4.46 8.35
N SER A 797 -27.22 4.28 7.04
CA SER A 797 -28.53 3.92 6.51
C SER A 797 -28.98 2.52 6.95
N GLU A 798 -29.86 2.46 7.95
CA GLU A 798 -30.47 1.20 8.42
C GLU A 798 -31.31 0.51 7.32
N GLU A 799 -31.93 1.30 6.43
CA GLU A 799 -32.71 0.77 5.32
C GLU A 799 -31.82 0.08 4.28
N ALA A 800 -30.67 0.68 3.93
CA ALA A 800 -29.69 0.04 3.06
C ALA A 800 -29.11 -1.22 3.71
N LEU A 801 -28.84 -1.19 5.02
CA LEU A 801 -28.40 -2.37 5.77
C LEU A 801 -29.42 -3.51 5.68
N LYS A 802 -30.70 -3.20 5.90
CA LYS A 802 -31.80 -4.17 5.77
C LYS A 802 -31.86 -4.78 4.38
N LEU A 803 -31.86 -3.95 3.33
CA LEU A 803 -31.95 -4.40 1.95
C LEU A 803 -30.75 -5.29 1.57
N LYS A 804 -29.53 -4.90 1.96
CA LYS A 804 -28.30 -5.65 1.68
C LYS A 804 -28.26 -6.98 2.41
N ILE A 805 -28.62 -7.02 3.70
CA ILE A 805 -28.69 -8.26 4.48
C ILE A 805 -29.67 -9.25 3.82
N ASN A 806 -30.86 -8.78 3.44
CA ASN A 806 -31.85 -9.64 2.79
C ASN A 806 -31.43 -10.11 1.40
N ALA A 807 -30.80 -9.24 0.61
CA ALA A 807 -30.27 -9.62 -0.69
C ALA A 807 -29.18 -10.71 -0.57
N LEU A 808 -28.25 -10.55 0.37
CA LEU A 808 -27.20 -11.53 0.66
C LEU A 808 -27.76 -12.85 1.18
N ILE A 809 -28.75 -12.83 2.06
CA ILE A 809 -29.42 -14.04 2.56
C ILE A 809 -30.13 -14.78 1.41
N LYS A 810 -30.84 -14.06 0.53
CA LYS A 810 -31.52 -14.66 -0.64
C LYS A 810 -30.53 -15.25 -1.66
N GLN A 811 -29.30 -14.72 -1.73
CA GLN A 811 -28.18 -15.31 -2.48
C GLN A 811 -27.43 -16.43 -1.74
N ARG A 812 -27.85 -16.82 -0.52
CA ARG A 812 -27.19 -17.80 0.35
C ARG A 812 -25.80 -17.38 0.87
N HIS A 813 -25.51 -16.08 0.89
CA HIS A 813 -24.26 -15.50 1.41
C HIS A 813 -24.38 -15.09 2.89
N PHE A 814 -24.69 -16.05 3.77
CA PHE A 814 -24.98 -15.78 5.20
C PHE A 814 -23.81 -15.14 5.96
N ASN A 815 -22.56 -15.53 5.64
CA ASN A 815 -21.37 -14.98 6.31
C ASN A 815 -21.16 -13.51 5.93
N GLN A 816 -21.36 -13.15 4.66
CA GLN A 816 -21.27 -11.76 4.22
C GLN A 816 -22.39 -10.89 4.83
N ALA A 817 -23.60 -11.44 5.01
CA ALA A 817 -24.68 -10.72 5.68
C ALA A 817 -24.34 -10.40 7.15
N LYS A 818 -23.78 -11.38 7.88
CA LYS A 818 -23.31 -11.18 9.27
C LYS A 818 -22.14 -10.22 9.35
N TYR A 819 -21.17 -10.35 8.44
CA TYR A 819 -20.04 -9.42 8.36
C TYR A 819 -20.50 -8.00 8.07
N THR A 820 -21.43 -7.80 7.14
CA THR A 820 -21.99 -6.48 6.80
C THR A 820 -22.65 -5.84 8.02
N TYR A 821 -23.41 -6.61 8.80
CA TYR A 821 -24.01 -6.14 10.06
C TYR A 821 -22.95 -5.80 11.11
N GLN A 822 -21.94 -6.65 11.31
CA GLN A 822 -20.89 -6.41 12.29
C GLN A 822 -20.09 -5.14 11.92
N TRP A 823 -19.67 -5.03 10.66
CA TRP A 823 -18.99 -3.86 10.13
C TRP A 823 -19.82 -2.59 10.32
N PHE A 824 -21.12 -2.63 10.07
CA PHE A 824 -22.02 -1.50 10.30
C PHE A 824 -22.08 -1.13 11.79
N SER A 825 -22.29 -2.12 12.66
CA SER A 825 -22.38 -1.92 14.12
C SER A 825 -21.10 -1.34 14.70
N ASP A 826 -19.94 -1.88 14.29
CA ASP A 826 -18.63 -1.42 14.76
C ASP A 826 -18.34 0.01 14.30
N ASN A 827 -18.67 0.36 13.06
CA ASN A 827 -18.50 1.73 12.55
C ASN A 827 -19.50 2.72 13.14
N TYR A 828 -20.73 2.28 13.41
CA TYR A 828 -21.74 3.09 14.12
C TYR A 828 -21.23 3.44 15.52
N GLU A 829 -20.76 2.46 16.29
CA GLU A 829 -20.22 2.65 17.65
C GLU A 829 -18.96 3.52 17.64
N LYS A 830 -18.04 3.28 16.70
CA LYS A 830 -16.80 4.05 16.58
C LYS A 830 -17.06 5.54 16.29
N SER A 831 -18.06 5.84 15.47
CA SER A 831 -18.33 7.22 15.03
C SER A 831 -19.28 7.99 15.94
N LEU A 832 -20.26 7.31 16.54
CA LEU A 832 -21.30 7.94 17.38
C LEU A 832 -21.06 7.73 18.89
N GLY A 833 -20.14 6.83 19.27
CA GLY A 833 -19.75 6.60 20.66
C GLY A 833 -20.76 5.78 21.49
N GLU A 834 -21.76 5.18 20.85
CA GLU A 834 -22.77 4.33 21.49
C GLU A 834 -23.00 3.04 20.67
N PRO A 835 -23.27 1.90 21.32
CA PRO A 835 -23.47 0.63 20.62
C PRO A 835 -24.76 0.66 19.78
N PHE A 836 -24.72 0.03 18.61
CA PHE A 836 -25.88 -0.10 17.75
C PHE A 836 -26.97 -0.96 18.43
N SER A 837 -28.20 -0.45 18.48
CA SER A 837 -29.26 -1.00 19.35
C SER A 837 -30.08 -2.13 18.73
N LEU A 838 -30.10 -2.25 17.40
CA LEU A 838 -30.91 -3.23 16.68
C LEU A 838 -30.11 -4.49 16.38
N ALA A 839 -30.60 -5.65 16.81
CA ALA A 839 -29.96 -6.95 16.57
C ALA A 839 -30.06 -7.39 15.09
N PHE A 840 -29.15 -8.26 14.64
CA PHE A 840 -29.11 -8.80 13.27
C PHE A 840 -30.46 -9.39 12.83
N GLU A 841 -31.15 -10.09 13.73
CA GLU A 841 -32.44 -10.74 13.46
C GLU A 841 -33.55 -9.75 13.09
N SER A 842 -33.43 -8.48 13.51
CA SER A 842 -34.40 -7.43 13.17
C SER A 842 -34.35 -7.01 11.69
N PHE A 843 -33.24 -7.30 11.02
CA PHE A 843 -33.02 -6.98 9.62
C PHE A 843 -33.36 -8.13 8.66
N VAL A 844 -33.67 -9.33 9.18
CA VAL A 844 -34.01 -10.51 8.36
C VAL A 844 -35.51 -10.53 8.05
N GLU A 845 -35.87 -10.55 6.77
CA GLU A 845 -37.25 -10.78 6.32
C GLU A 845 -37.72 -12.18 6.74
N LYS A 846 -38.93 -12.25 7.31
CA LYS A 846 -39.55 -13.50 7.78
C LYS A 846 -40.11 -14.36 6.66
#